data_AF-A0A7X7PVT2-F1
#
_entry.id   AF-A0A7X7PVT2-F1
#
_cell.length_a   1.000
_cell.length_b   1.000
_cell.length_c   1.000
_cell.angle_alpha   90.00
_cell.angle_beta   90.00
_cell.angle_gamma   90.00
#
_symmetry.space_group_name_H-M   'P 1'
#
loop_
_entity.id
_entity.type
_entity.pdbx_description
1 polymer ?
#
loop_
_entity_poly.entity_id
_entity_poly.type
_entity_poly.pdbx_seq_one_letter_code
_entity_poly.pdbx_strand_id
1 'polypeptide(L)'
;MPLLERIRWGNLLTPVTVFIVGLAASGLASYQVARIAGEKDRDRIEHIFGQVHNAIEARLSTYIAVLRAGAGFVSSQDGVVSRAEFKRLVDQLQLATHYPGVQGIGFTARLTSGGGDPREALVQLGVPDLPLSPPGERDEIHAIVHLEPLDQRNQAALGFDMYSEPVRREAMERARDTAQPAASGRVQLVQEIDDQVQAGFLIYVPVYRGGSAPSTVEERRKRLIGFVYSPFRADDLMRGIFGSVPRRRADIAIYDGPISKGSDNLLHRSPDFSDEEPWGVEVRQMDVAGRPWYIQYSTRPAFELSSSRDLVPYVFLAGVLATLILAALAGAQVRAKQRADEAASASEATARKLEVLHATASRFSVELDPERLIQEITDAGRTLSEAQLGVFLHRPRAPGEAHRAPFAVSGARREQLTCLENASIEDVVGPEFRTGAVIRAADITNDPRFADSSLLNRVRLDEGPMRSYLAVPVLSRSGELLGGLLFGHARPGVFTQDDERSIRSLAGHAAIAIDNSKLFKASQEEIAARKKVEEEQKFLLDELNHRVKNTLATVQSIAAQTLRSSPEPAAFRKAFEARLIALSAAHDLLSRENWRGVMLHDLVERELAPYGLGEPERVRVTGERVWLPARISVPLAMAIHELATNAARHGALSTSQGRVDVQWGSHATAGGIVLSLTWRERGGPPVAPPKRKGFGTRMIERGLKYDLHGDAELDFDPQGFCCTITIPLPTQQAVA
;
A
#
# COMPACT_ATOMS: atom_id res chain seq x y z
N MET A 1 8.43 -54.25 10.02
CA MET A 1 7.71 -53.02 9.66
C MET A 1 8.31 -51.81 10.41
N PRO A 2 9.27 -51.06 9.83
CA PRO A 2 9.46 -49.67 10.29
C PRO A 2 9.91 -48.65 9.20
N LEU A 3 9.71 -48.91 7.91
CA LEU A 3 10.12 -47.98 6.83
C LEU A 3 8.95 -47.17 6.24
N LEU A 4 7.73 -47.69 6.28
CA LEU A 4 6.53 -47.02 5.73
C LEU A 4 5.98 -45.89 6.64
N GLU A 5 6.27 -45.90 7.95
CA GLU A 5 5.85 -44.83 8.85
C GLU A 5 6.74 -43.58 8.74
N ARG A 6 8.04 -43.73 8.46
CA ARG A 6 8.98 -42.60 8.40
C ARG A 6 8.73 -41.66 7.21
N ILE A 7 8.18 -42.19 6.12
CA ILE A 7 7.89 -41.44 4.88
C ILE A 7 6.62 -40.59 5.01
N ARG A 8 5.63 -41.01 5.83
CA ARG A 8 4.40 -40.24 6.06
C ARG A 8 4.61 -39.03 6.98
N TRP A 9 5.48 -39.13 7.98
CA TRP A 9 5.75 -38.03 8.92
C TRP A 9 6.57 -36.89 8.31
N GLY A 10 7.52 -37.19 7.41
CA GLY A 10 8.31 -36.16 6.71
C GLY A 10 7.46 -35.18 5.89
N ASN A 11 6.29 -35.62 5.42
CA ASN A 11 5.39 -34.83 4.57
C ASN A 11 4.50 -33.88 5.34
N LEU A 12 4.18 -34.25 6.59
CA LEU A 12 3.41 -33.40 7.49
C LEU A 12 4.29 -32.47 8.32
N LEU A 13 5.56 -32.81 8.53
CA LEU A 13 6.48 -32.02 9.35
C LEU A 13 6.55 -30.56 8.91
N THR A 14 6.86 -30.29 7.63
CA THR A 14 6.98 -28.92 7.11
C THR A 14 5.70 -28.08 7.26
N PRO A 15 4.51 -28.51 6.78
CA PRO A 15 3.29 -27.73 6.94
C PRO A 15 2.85 -27.60 8.40
N VAL A 16 3.08 -28.62 9.24
CA VAL A 16 2.79 -28.55 10.68
C VAL A 16 3.71 -27.56 11.39
N THR A 17 5.01 -27.53 11.05
CA THR A 17 5.95 -26.54 11.61
C THR A 17 5.55 -25.12 11.21
N VAL A 18 5.20 -24.90 9.93
CA VAL A 18 4.68 -23.59 9.46
C VAL A 18 3.42 -23.20 10.23
N PHE A 19 2.51 -24.15 10.46
CA PHE A 19 1.28 -23.92 11.21
C PHE A 19 1.56 -23.54 12.68
N ILE A 20 2.41 -24.29 13.39
CA ILE A 20 2.74 -24.04 14.79
C ILE A 20 3.42 -22.67 14.95
N VAL A 21 4.39 -22.35 14.09
CA VAL A 21 5.10 -21.07 14.13
C VAL A 21 4.16 -19.91 13.81
N GLY A 22 3.32 -20.05 12.77
CA GLY A 22 2.35 -19.01 12.40
C GLY A 22 1.26 -18.82 13.46
N LEU A 23 0.82 -19.89 14.13
CA LEU A 23 -0.13 -19.81 15.23
C LEU A 23 0.47 -19.09 16.45
N ALA A 24 1.73 -19.39 16.79
CA ALA A 24 2.45 -18.68 17.85
C ALA A 24 2.64 -17.19 17.51
N ALA A 25 2.98 -16.86 16.26
CA ALA A 25 3.11 -15.48 15.79
C ALA A 25 1.76 -14.74 15.84
N SER A 26 0.66 -15.41 15.44
CA SER A 26 -0.71 -14.86 15.51
C SER A 26 -1.16 -14.62 16.95
N GLY A 27 -0.85 -15.56 17.85
CA GLY A 27 -1.08 -15.40 19.29
C GLY A 27 -0.30 -14.23 19.88
N LEU A 28 0.99 -14.09 19.53
CA LEU A 28 1.83 -12.99 19.98
C LEU A 28 1.33 -11.63 19.45
N ALA A 29 0.94 -11.56 18.17
CA ALA A 29 0.38 -10.35 17.58
C ALA A 29 -0.93 -9.94 18.27
N SER A 30 -1.83 -10.91 18.48
CA SER A 30 -3.09 -10.70 19.21
C SER A 30 -2.85 -10.24 20.65
N TYR A 31 -1.90 -10.85 21.37
CA TYR A 31 -1.50 -10.43 22.70
C TYR A 31 -0.97 -8.99 22.73
N GLN A 32 -0.12 -8.61 21.78
CA GLN A 32 0.41 -7.25 21.69
C GLN A 32 -0.69 -6.22 21.42
N VAL A 33 -1.63 -6.53 20.52
CA VAL A 33 -2.81 -5.67 20.27
C VAL A 33 -3.67 -5.56 21.52
N ALA A 34 -3.93 -6.66 22.23
CA ALA A 34 -4.69 -6.66 23.47
C ALA A 34 -4.01 -5.82 24.56
N ARG A 35 -2.67 -5.93 24.69
CA ARG A 35 -1.88 -5.14 25.64
C ARG A 35 -1.96 -3.64 25.32
N ILE A 36 -1.71 -3.26 24.07
CA ILE A 36 -1.75 -1.86 23.62
C ILE A 36 -3.16 -1.28 23.77
N ALA A 37 -4.20 -2.05 23.41
CA ALA A 37 -5.58 -1.62 23.60
C ALA A 37 -5.90 -1.40 25.09
N GLY A 38 -5.44 -2.30 25.97
CA GLY A 38 -5.61 -2.16 27.41
C GLY A 38 -4.88 -0.96 28.02
N GLU A 39 -3.64 -0.70 27.62
CA GLU A 39 -2.88 0.49 28.05
C GLU A 39 -3.59 1.78 27.61
N LYS A 40 -4.00 1.85 26.34
CA LYS A 40 -4.70 3.02 25.80
C LYS A 40 -6.04 3.30 26.47
N ASP A 41 -6.80 2.26 26.79
CA ASP A 41 -8.07 2.40 27.50
C ASP A 41 -7.85 2.91 28.94
N ARG A 42 -6.80 2.43 29.63
CA ARG A 42 -6.43 2.91 30.96
C ARG A 42 -6.05 4.38 30.96
N ASP A 43 -5.19 4.81 30.03
CA ASP A 43 -4.79 6.21 29.90
C ASP A 43 -5.99 7.11 29.60
N ARG A 44 -6.92 6.64 28.76
CA ARG A 44 -8.15 7.37 28.45
C ARG A 44 -9.06 7.51 29.68
N ILE A 45 -9.23 6.44 30.47
CA ILE A 45 -10.00 6.48 31.73
C ILE A 45 -9.38 7.47 32.70
N GLU A 46 -8.08 7.37 32.93
CA GLU A 46 -7.34 8.27 33.84
C GLU A 46 -7.47 9.73 33.42
N HIS A 47 -7.36 10.00 32.11
CA HIS A 47 -7.54 11.33 31.55
C HIS A 47 -8.95 11.87 31.75
N ILE A 48 -9.99 11.07 31.48
CA ILE A 48 -11.39 11.47 31.65
C ILE A 48 -11.68 11.76 33.13
N PHE A 49 -11.32 10.84 34.04
CA PHE A 49 -11.55 11.00 35.48
C PHE A 49 -10.75 12.18 36.04
N GLY A 50 -9.51 12.38 35.59
CA GLY A 50 -8.70 13.55 35.92
C GLY A 50 -9.31 14.87 35.48
N GLN A 51 -9.84 14.96 34.26
CA GLN A 51 -10.51 16.17 33.77
C GLN A 51 -11.73 16.54 34.63
N VAL A 52 -12.54 15.55 34.98
CA VAL A 52 -13.73 15.74 35.82
C VAL A 52 -13.32 16.19 37.22
N HIS A 53 -12.35 15.50 37.84
CA HIS A 53 -11.83 15.83 39.17
C HIS A 53 -11.33 17.28 39.24
N ASN A 54 -10.45 17.66 38.31
CA ASN A 54 -9.85 18.99 38.26
C ASN A 54 -10.89 20.08 37.99
N ALA A 55 -11.94 19.80 37.22
CA ALA A 55 -13.02 20.76 36.97
C ALA A 55 -13.83 21.07 38.24
N ILE A 56 -14.10 20.06 39.08
CA ILE A 56 -14.80 20.25 40.36
C ILE A 56 -13.91 21.06 41.32
N GLU A 57 -12.65 20.65 41.47
CA GLU A 57 -11.68 21.31 42.36
C GLU A 57 -11.48 22.79 41.97
N ALA A 58 -11.27 23.08 40.69
CA ALA A 58 -11.08 24.43 40.19
C ALA A 58 -12.31 25.31 40.44
N ARG A 59 -13.53 24.76 40.25
CA ARG A 59 -14.77 25.51 40.48
C ARG A 59 -14.96 25.83 41.96
N LEU A 60 -14.79 24.84 42.85
CA LEU A 60 -14.92 25.05 44.29
C LEU A 60 -13.88 26.05 44.82
N SER A 61 -12.64 25.97 44.34
CA SER A 61 -11.58 26.93 44.67
C SER A 61 -11.95 28.36 44.28
N THR A 62 -12.57 28.52 43.10
CA THR A 62 -13.08 29.81 42.62
C THR A 62 -14.17 30.35 43.56
N TYR A 63 -15.09 29.50 44.01
CA TYR A 63 -16.19 29.91 44.90
C TYR A 63 -15.68 30.28 46.29
N ILE A 64 -14.72 29.53 46.82
CA ILE A 64 -14.03 29.86 48.08
C ILE A 64 -13.31 31.21 47.98
N ALA A 65 -12.69 31.53 46.84
CA ALA A 65 -12.03 32.82 46.64
C ALA A 65 -13.03 33.99 46.70
N VAL A 66 -14.22 33.84 46.13
CA VAL A 66 -15.29 34.85 46.21
C VAL A 66 -15.78 35.03 47.65
N LEU A 67 -15.96 33.94 48.39
CA LEU A 67 -16.35 34.01 49.80
C LEU A 67 -15.28 34.68 50.67
N ARG A 68 -13.99 34.45 50.39
CA ARG A 68 -12.89 35.16 51.03
C ARG A 68 -12.90 36.65 50.70
N ALA A 69 -13.20 37.03 49.45
CA ALA A 69 -13.36 38.43 49.07
C ALA A 69 -14.54 39.09 49.83
N GLY A 70 -15.67 38.38 49.94
CA GLY A 70 -16.81 38.82 50.76
C GLY A 70 -16.45 38.97 52.25
N ALA A 71 -15.71 38.02 52.82
CA ALA A 71 -15.22 38.09 54.19
C ALA A 71 -14.32 39.32 54.42
N GLY A 72 -13.43 39.62 53.46
CA GLY A 72 -12.60 40.82 53.47
C GLY A 72 -13.42 42.11 53.44
N PHE A 73 -14.48 42.16 52.62
CA PHE A 73 -15.40 43.30 52.54
C PHE A 73 -16.18 43.52 53.84
N VAL A 74 -16.65 42.46 54.49
CA VAL A 74 -17.36 42.58 55.78
C VAL A 74 -16.38 42.96 56.90
N SER A 75 -15.16 42.41 56.87
CA SER A 75 -14.14 42.70 57.88
C SER A 75 -13.63 44.15 57.82
N SER A 76 -13.58 44.77 56.64
CA SER A 76 -13.17 46.17 56.49
C SER A 76 -14.13 47.18 57.13
N GLN A 77 -15.35 46.74 57.47
CA GLN A 77 -16.39 47.52 58.15
C GLN A 77 -16.69 46.96 59.55
N ASP A 78 -15.78 46.14 60.10
CA ASP A 78 -15.92 45.47 61.41
C ASP A 78 -17.27 44.74 61.61
N GLY A 79 -17.86 44.21 60.52
CA GLY A 79 -19.12 43.46 60.53
C GLY A 79 -20.38 44.32 60.39
N VAL A 80 -20.28 45.64 60.40
CA VAL A 80 -21.44 46.55 60.26
C VAL A 80 -21.57 46.95 58.80
N VAL A 81 -22.33 46.16 58.03
CA VAL A 81 -22.58 46.38 56.61
C VAL A 81 -24.07 46.62 56.40
N SER A 82 -24.46 47.65 55.67
CA SER A 82 -25.88 47.84 55.34
C SER A 82 -26.36 46.82 54.30
N ARG A 83 -27.65 46.46 54.31
CA ARG A 83 -28.24 45.59 53.28
C ARG A 83 -27.98 46.11 51.85
N ALA A 84 -28.04 47.42 51.64
CA ALA A 84 -27.80 48.03 50.34
C ALA A 84 -26.34 47.87 49.87
N GLU A 85 -25.37 47.97 50.77
CA GLU A 85 -23.95 47.75 50.45
C GLU A 85 -23.65 46.30 50.15
N PHE A 86 -24.17 45.39 50.96
CA PHE A 86 -24.02 43.95 50.75
C PHE A 86 -24.66 43.51 49.44
N LYS A 87 -25.86 44.02 49.14
CA LYS A 87 -26.53 43.82 47.85
C LYS A 87 -25.67 44.30 46.68
N ARG A 88 -25.10 45.51 46.76
CA ARG A 88 -24.22 46.02 45.69
C ARG A 88 -23.02 45.13 45.46
N LEU A 89 -22.39 44.59 46.51
CA LEU A 89 -21.31 43.62 46.37
C LEU A 89 -21.78 42.39 45.58
N VAL A 90 -22.89 41.78 45.98
CA VAL A 90 -23.38 40.54 45.37
C VAL A 90 -23.89 40.75 43.94
N ASP A 91 -24.56 41.88 43.66
CA ASP A 91 -24.99 42.25 42.30
C ASP A 91 -23.79 42.40 41.36
N GLN A 92 -22.67 42.97 41.84
CA GLN A 92 -21.43 43.11 41.04
C GLN A 92 -20.73 41.77 40.77
N LEU A 93 -20.92 40.76 41.63
CA LEU A 93 -20.39 39.41 41.39
C LEU A 93 -21.16 38.66 40.31
N GLN A 94 -22.38 39.08 39.96
CA GLN A 94 -23.22 38.45 38.93
C GLN A 94 -23.33 36.92 39.10
N LEU A 95 -23.75 36.48 40.30
CA LEU A 95 -23.73 35.07 40.72
C LEU A 95 -24.37 34.11 39.71
N ALA A 96 -25.53 34.47 39.17
CA ALA A 96 -26.25 33.63 38.20
C ALA A 96 -25.45 33.37 36.90
N THR A 97 -24.59 34.32 36.49
CA THR A 97 -23.83 34.23 35.24
C THR A 97 -22.44 33.64 35.45
N HIS A 98 -21.75 34.03 36.52
CA HIS A 98 -20.33 33.69 36.70
C HIS A 98 -20.10 32.51 37.67
N TYR A 99 -21.08 32.24 38.55
CA TYR A 99 -20.95 31.28 39.64
C TYR A 99 -22.16 30.32 39.71
N PRO A 100 -22.43 29.54 38.63
CA PRO A 100 -23.59 28.66 38.57
C PRO A 100 -23.58 27.58 39.68
N GLY A 101 -24.72 27.44 40.37
CA GLY A 101 -24.89 26.50 41.49
C GLY A 101 -24.71 27.12 42.89
N VAL A 102 -24.16 28.34 42.97
CA VAL A 102 -24.26 29.19 44.17
C VAL A 102 -25.70 29.70 44.29
N GLN A 103 -26.37 29.42 45.41
CA GLN A 103 -27.74 29.92 45.64
C GLN A 103 -27.76 31.35 46.19
N GLY A 104 -26.64 31.80 46.74
CA GLY A 104 -26.46 33.15 47.23
C GLY A 104 -25.19 33.28 48.06
N ILE A 105 -24.85 34.52 48.42
CA ILE A 105 -23.82 34.81 49.41
C ILE A 105 -24.51 35.47 50.58
N GLY A 106 -24.20 35.02 51.79
CA GLY A 106 -24.76 35.56 53.02
C GLY A 106 -23.71 35.86 54.06
N PHE A 107 -24.13 36.59 55.09
CA PHE A 107 -23.35 36.88 56.27
C PHE A 107 -24.16 36.51 57.51
N THR A 108 -23.58 35.68 58.37
CA THR A 108 -24.11 35.41 59.71
C THR A 108 -23.39 36.27 60.73
N ALA A 109 -24.15 36.95 61.58
CA ALA A 109 -23.59 37.72 62.68
C ALA A 109 -23.62 36.89 63.96
N ARG A 110 -22.52 36.92 64.71
CA ARG A 110 -22.41 36.30 66.03
C ARG A 110 -23.00 37.24 67.08
N LEU A 111 -24.03 36.78 67.77
CA LEU A 111 -24.71 37.45 68.87
C LEU A 111 -24.45 36.65 70.15
N THR A 112 -23.93 37.27 71.21
CA THR A 112 -23.62 36.59 72.47
C THR A 112 -24.37 37.24 73.63
N SER A 113 -24.81 36.43 74.60
CA SER A 113 -25.54 36.94 75.78
C SER A 113 -24.70 37.88 76.66
N GLY A 114 -23.37 37.77 76.59
CA GLY A 114 -22.44 38.69 77.26
C GLY A 114 -22.30 40.07 76.60
N GLY A 115 -22.89 40.27 75.42
CA GLY A 115 -22.85 41.52 74.64
C GLY A 115 -24.08 42.41 74.76
N GLY A 116 -25.10 42.02 75.55
CA GLY A 116 -26.39 42.71 75.66
C GLY A 116 -27.55 41.90 75.05
N ASP A 117 -28.74 42.52 74.93
CA ASP A 117 -29.88 41.91 74.24
C ASP A 117 -29.54 41.72 72.75
N PRO A 118 -29.66 40.50 72.17
CA PRO A 118 -29.47 40.26 70.74
C PRO A 118 -30.21 41.27 69.83
N ARG A 119 -31.35 41.83 70.28
CA ARG A 119 -32.08 42.86 69.54
C ARG A 119 -31.30 44.18 69.40
N GLU A 120 -30.53 44.58 70.41
CA GLU A 120 -29.70 45.79 70.33
C GLU A 120 -28.57 45.63 69.30
N ALA A 121 -27.98 44.44 69.24
CA ALA A 121 -26.97 44.11 68.24
C ALA A 121 -27.56 44.11 66.81
N LEU A 122 -28.80 43.64 66.63
CA LEU A 122 -29.51 43.70 65.34
C LEU A 122 -29.81 45.15 64.90
N VAL A 123 -30.10 46.05 65.85
CA VAL A 123 -30.24 47.50 65.57
C VAL A 123 -28.92 48.07 65.03
N GLN A 124 -27.79 47.75 65.67
CA GLN A 124 -26.46 48.20 65.23
C GLN A 124 -26.09 47.66 63.83
N LEU A 125 -26.54 46.45 63.50
CA LEU A 125 -26.34 45.84 62.18
C LEU A 125 -27.34 46.33 61.12
N GLY A 126 -28.22 47.27 61.45
CA GLY A 126 -29.19 47.85 60.52
C GLY A 126 -30.33 46.88 60.13
N VAL A 127 -30.62 45.89 60.96
CA VAL A 127 -31.67 44.87 60.74
C VAL A 127 -32.55 44.64 61.99
N PRO A 128 -33.16 45.71 62.56
CA PRO A 128 -33.82 45.67 63.87
C PRO A 128 -35.01 44.69 63.96
N ASP A 129 -35.75 44.50 62.85
CA ASP A 129 -36.97 43.68 62.81
C ASP A 129 -36.72 42.23 62.36
N LEU A 130 -35.47 41.77 62.37
CA LEU A 130 -35.10 40.42 61.92
C LEU A 130 -35.60 39.35 62.92
N PRO A 131 -36.50 38.43 62.51
CA PRO A 131 -37.00 37.40 63.40
C PRO A 131 -35.92 36.32 63.63
N LEU A 132 -35.56 36.06 64.88
CA LEU A 132 -34.61 35.00 65.22
C LEU A 132 -35.32 33.63 65.30
N SER A 133 -34.77 32.63 64.61
CA SER A 133 -35.34 31.27 64.55
C SER A 133 -34.26 30.20 64.78
N PRO A 134 -34.53 29.08 65.49
CA PRO A 134 -35.75 28.80 66.28
C PRO A 134 -35.90 29.80 67.46
N PRO A 135 -37.08 29.92 68.09
CA PRO A 135 -37.22 30.76 69.29
C PRO A 135 -36.53 30.10 70.50
N GLY A 136 -35.94 30.90 71.40
CA GLY A 136 -35.34 30.43 72.65
C GLY A 136 -34.03 31.16 73.01
N GLU A 137 -33.76 31.26 74.31
CA GLU A 137 -32.52 31.83 74.85
C GLU A 137 -31.34 30.87 74.66
N ARG A 138 -30.22 31.40 74.13
CA ARG A 138 -28.98 30.68 73.86
C ARG A 138 -27.81 31.61 74.16
N ASP A 139 -26.70 31.06 74.65
CA ASP A 139 -25.50 31.83 74.99
C ASP A 139 -24.82 32.47 73.76
N GLU A 140 -24.98 31.83 72.60
CA GLU A 140 -24.39 32.24 71.33
C GLU A 140 -25.34 31.90 70.17
N ILE A 141 -25.66 32.90 69.35
CA ILE A 141 -26.55 32.81 68.19
C ILE A 141 -25.78 33.30 66.97
N HIS A 142 -25.86 32.56 65.85
CA HIS A 142 -25.29 32.97 64.57
C HIS A 142 -26.39 33.18 63.55
N ALA A 143 -27.00 34.37 63.61
CA ALA A 143 -28.17 34.71 62.81
C ALA A 143 -27.78 35.17 61.40
N ILE A 144 -28.49 34.69 60.38
CA ILE A 144 -28.34 35.16 58.99
C ILE A 144 -28.88 36.59 58.86
N VAL A 145 -28.00 37.58 58.81
CA VAL A 145 -28.37 39.01 58.72
C VAL A 145 -28.40 39.54 57.29
N HIS A 146 -27.59 38.95 56.40
CA HIS A 146 -27.61 39.22 54.97
C HIS A 146 -27.61 37.91 54.19
N LEU A 147 -28.34 37.88 53.08
CA LEU A 147 -28.34 36.80 52.11
C LEU A 147 -28.89 37.34 50.79
N GLU A 148 -28.06 37.31 49.75
CA GLU A 148 -28.38 37.86 48.42
C GLU A 148 -28.09 36.80 47.34
N PRO A 149 -28.87 36.76 46.24
CA PRO A 149 -29.99 37.65 45.93
C PRO A 149 -31.22 37.41 46.82
N LEU A 150 -31.96 38.47 47.16
CA LEU A 150 -33.17 38.37 47.99
C LEU A 150 -34.38 37.78 47.21
N ASP A 151 -34.26 36.54 46.76
CA ASP A 151 -35.37 35.76 46.21
C ASP A 151 -36.24 35.15 47.33
N GLN A 152 -37.37 34.55 46.95
CA GLN A 152 -38.34 33.97 47.88
C GLN A 152 -37.69 32.90 48.80
N ARG A 153 -36.75 32.12 48.28
CA ARG A 153 -36.07 31.05 49.02
C ARG A 153 -35.09 31.61 50.04
N ASN A 154 -34.31 32.60 49.64
CA ASN A 154 -33.32 33.28 50.47
C ASN A 154 -33.97 34.13 51.56
N GLN A 155 -35.13 34.73 51.28
CA GLN A 155 -35.88 35.49 52.28
C GLN A 155 -36.33 34.62 53.46
N ALA A 156 -36.68 33.35 53.21
CA ALA A 156 -37.11 32.41 54.26
C ALA A 156 -35.98 32.01 55.22
N ALA A 157 -34.71 32.16 54.82
CA ALA A 157 -33.58 31.82 55.66
C ALA A 157 -33.14 32.97 56.60
N LEU A 158 -33.50 34.22 56.30
CA LEU A 158 -33.09 35.37 57.11
C LEU A 158 -33.49 35.21 58.59
N GLY A 159 -32.54 35.48 59.50
CA GLY A 159 -32.72 35.36 60.95
C GLY A 159 -32.62 33.94 61.51
N PHE A 160 -32.43 32.93 60.66
CA PHE A 160 -32.13 31.57 61.11
C PHE A 160 -30.78 31.51 61.84
N ASP A 161 -30.75 30.88 63.01
CA ASP A 161 -29.53 30.58 63.76
C ASP A 161 -28.83 29.35 63.19
N MET A 162 -27.75 29.56 62.44
CA MET A 162 -26.99 28.45 61.87
C MET A 162 -26.31 27.58 62.93
N TYR A 163 -26.09 28.09 64.14
CA TYR A 163 -25.38 27.38 65.21
C TYR A 163 -26.25 26.36 65.95
N SER A 164 -27.58 26.43 65.80
CA SER A 164 -28.49 25.46 66.41
C SER A 164 -28.35 24.06 65.80
N GLU A 165 -27.95 23.99 64.53
CA GLU A 165 -27.83 22.73 63.79
C GLU A 165 -26.44 22.09 63.96
N PRO A 166 -26.33 20.82 64.43
CA PRO A 166 -25.03 20.21 64.72
C PRO A 166 -24.06 20.16 63.54
N VAL A 167 -24.55 19.82 62.34
CA VAL A 167 -23.71 19.70 61.12
C VAL A 167 -23.18 21.06 60.67
N ARG A 168 -23.94 22.14 60.86
CA ARG A 168 -23.53 23.51 60.54
C ARG A 168 -22.57 24.03 61.61
N ARG A 169 -22.93 23.87 62.89
CA ARG A 169 -22.11 24.26 64.05
C ARG A 169 -20.69 23.71 63.96
N GLU A 170 -20.56 22.42 63.67
CA GLU A 170 -19.27 21.76 63.55
C GLU A 170 -18.38 22.40 62.47
N ALA A 171 -18.94 22.73 61.30
CA ALA A 171 -18.21 23.43 60.24
C ALA A 171 -17.84 24.88 60.62
N MET A 172 -18.74 25.60 61.30
CA MET A 172 -18.50 26.97 61.77
C MET A 172 -17.40 27.01 62.84
N GLU A 173 -17.39 26.05 63.77
CA GLU A 173 -16.35 25.90 64.79
C GLU A 173 -15.00 25.60 64.15
N ARG A 174 -14.95 24.68 63.17
CA ARG A 174 -13.71 24.42 62.42
C ARG A 174 -13.23 25.65 61.65
N ALA A 175 -14.11 26.38 60.97
CA ALA A 175 -13.76 27.61 60.26
C ALA A 175 -13.16 28.63 61.23
N ARG A 176 -13.84 28.88 62.35
CA ARG A 176 -13.39 29.81 63.41
C ARG A 176 -12.05 29.43 64.00
N ASP A 177 -11.84 28.16 64.35
CA ASP A 177 -10.66 27.75 65.09
C ASP A 177 -9.43 27.62 64.18
N THR A 178 -9.63 27.19 62.92
CA THR A 178 -8.54 27.07 61.92
C THR A 178 -8.22 28.37 61.18
N ALA A 179 -9.13 29.35 61.20
CA ALA A 179 -9.09 30.54 60.36
C ALA A 179 -9.05 30.23 58.84
N GLN A 180 -9.52 29.05 58.44
CA GLN A 180 -9.66 28.64 57.05
C GLN A 180 -11.14 28.49 56.66
N PRO A 181 -11.47 28.53 55.37
CA PRO A 181 -12.80 28.15 54.90
C PRO A 181 -13.14 26.72 55.35
N ALA A 182 -14.39 26.48 55.77
CA ALA A 182 -14.85 25.14 56.14
C ALA A 182 -16.18 24.77 55.46
N ALA A 183 -16.25 23.59 54.85
CA ALA A 183 -17.51 23.05 54.30
C ALA A 183 -18.31 22.28 55.34
N SER A 184 -19.64 22.43 55.35
CA SER A 184 -20.54 21.58 56.12
C SER A 184 -20.64 20.19 55.52
N GLY A 185 -21.18 19.27 56.31
CA GLY A 185 -21.67 18.02 55.76
C GLY A 185 -22.94 18.19 54.94
N ARG A 186 -23.49 17.06 54.52
CA ARG A 186 -24.83 17.01 53.92
C ARG A 186 -25.84 17.63 54.88
N VAL A 187 -26.55 18.63 54.41
CA VAL A 187 -27.66 19.27 55.12
C VAL A 187 -28.84 19.46 54.18
N GLN A 188 -30.03 19.55 54.74
CA GLN A 188 -31.17 20.14 54.05
C GLN A 188 -31.06 21.67 54.17
N LEU A 189 -31.08 22.39 53.05
CA LEU A 189 -31.04 23.85 53.08
C LEU A 189 -32.40 24.38 53.55
N VAL A 190 -32.38 25.42 54.40
CA VAL A 190 -33.60 26.11 54.87
C VAL A 190 -34.37 26.74 53.69
N GLN A 191 -33.66 26.98 52.58
CA GLN A 191 -34.15 27.54 51.32
C GLN A 191 -34.96 26.55 50.45
N GLU A 192 -35.01 25.25 50.81
CA GLU A 192 -35.79 24.23 50.08
C GLU A 192 -37.27 24.28 50.51
N ILE A 193 -37.98 25.30 50.02
CA ILE A 193 -39.41 25.54 50.27
C ILE A 193 -40.35 24.84 49.26
N ASP A 194 -39.79 24.23 48.21
CA ASP A 194 -40.52 23.55 47.13
C ASP A 194 -40.39 22.00 47.24
N ASP A 195 -41.20 21.25 46.49
CA ASP A 195 -41.26 19.78 46.53
C ASP A 195 -39.96 19.06 46.07
N GLN A 196 -38.97 19.77 45.51
CA GLN A 196 -37.72 19.21 45.02
C GLN A 196 -36.55 19.42 46.00
N VAL A 197 -36.59 18.70 47.12
CA VAL A 197 -35.53 18.72 48.14
C VAL A 197 -34.25 18.07 47.60
N GLN A 198 -33.15 18.83 47.53
CA GLN A 198 -31.83 18.32 47.16
C GLN A 198 -30.89 18.25 48.38
N ALA A 199 -29.86 17.41 48.28
CA ALA A 199 -28.76 17.46 49.22
C ALA A 199 -27.99 18.78 49.03
N GLY A 200 -27.83 19.53 50.13
CA GLY A 200 -27.07 20.76 50.14
C GLY A 200 -25.87 20.70 51.08
N PHE A 201 -25.00 21.67 50.93
CA PHE A 201 -23.91 21.95 51.88
C PHE A 201 -23.63 23.45 51.87
N LEU A 202 -22.92 23.93 52.88
CA LEU A 202 -22.49 25.32 52.99
C LEU A 202 -20.98 25.39 53.10
N ILE A 203 -20.39 26.48 52.61
CA ILE A 203 -18.98 26.81 52.90
C ILE A 203 -18.97 28.09 53.72
N TYR A 204 -18.29 28.06 54.86
CA TYR A 204 -18.14 29.18 55.78
C TYR A 204 -16.73 29.76 55.71
N VAL A 205 -16.61 31.08 55.70
CA VAL A 205 -15.36 31.81 55.85
C VAL A 205 -15.48 32.72 57.07
N PRO A 206 -14.60 32.57 58.08
CA PRO A 206 -14.70 33.32 59.32
C PRO A 206 -14.30 34.78 59.12
N VAL A 207 -14.99 35.68 59.82
CA VAL A 207 -14.70 37.12 59.85
C VAL A 207 -14.32 37.52 61.27
N TYR A 208 -13.12 38.06 61.43
CA TYR A 208 -12.60 38.54 62.71
C TYR A 208 -12.55 40.07 62.76
N ARG A 209 -12.76 40.63 63.94
CA ARG A 209 -12.64 42.07 64.22
C ARG A 209 -11.22 42.53 63.96
N GLY A 210 -11.03 43.68 63.30
CA GLY A 210 -9.70 44.22 62.98
C GLY A 210 -8.99 43.54 61.80
N GLY A 211 -9.73 42.98 60.84
CA GLY A 211 -9.19 42.56 59.53
C GLY A 211 -8.52 41.18 59.48
N SER A 212 -7.44 41.03 60.24
CA SER A 212 -6.57 39.86 60.19
C SER A 212 -6.94 38.78 61.21
N ALA A 213 -6.83 37.51 60.78
CA ALA A 213 -7.06 36.36 61.66
C ALA A 213 -6.01 36.31 62.79
N PRO A 214 -6.43 36.21 64.06
CA PRO A 214 -5.49 36.05 65.17
C PRO A 214 -4.66 34.77 65.06
N SER A 215 -3.49 34.73 65.72
CA SER A 215 -2.58 33.59 65.67
C SER A 215 -3.02 32.41 66.56
N THR A 216 -3.72 32.67 67.67
CA THR A 216 -4.18 31.64 68.62
C THR A 216 -5.66 31.35 68.48
N VAL A 217 -6.07 30.13 68.85
CA VAL A 217 -7.47 29.68 68.76
C VAL A 217 -8.35 30.47 69.75
N GLU A 218 -7.85 30.73 70.95
CA GLU A 218 -8.57 31.50 71.98
C GLU A 218 -8.87 32.92 71.50
N GLU A 219 -7.93 33.56 70.82
CA GLU A 219 -8.10 34.92 70.31
C GLU A 219 -9.01 34.94 69.08
N ARG A 220 -8.94 33.93 68.21
CA ARG A 220 -9.90 33.73 67.10
C ARG A 220 -11.33 33.63 67.64
N ARG A 221 -11.55 32.85 68.70
CA ARG A 221 -12.86 32.69 69.36
C ARG A 221 -13.39 34.01 69.95
N LYS A 222 -12.53 34.82 70.55
CA LYS A 222 -12.92 36.12 71.13
C LYS A 222 -13.24 37.17 70.06
N ARG A 223 -12.44 37.23 68.99
CA ARG A 223 -12.55 38.27 67.95
C ARG A 223 -13.48 37.91 66.79
N LEU A 224 -14.09 36.73 66.78
CA LEU A 224 -15.04 36.34 65.75
C LEU A 224 -16.27 37.28 65.75
N ILE A 225 -16.52 37.91 64.60
CA ILE A 225 -17.71 38.72 64.33
C ILE A 225 -18.82 37.86 63.71
N GLY A 226 -18.46 36.90 62.86
CA GLY A 226 -19.42 36.12 62.11
C GLY A 226 -18.79 35.33 60.97
N PHE A 227 -19.62 34.89 60.02
CA PHE A 227 -19.16 34.13 58.86
C PHE A 227 -19.79 34.64 57.57
N VAL A 228 -18.96 34.85 56.55
CA VAL A 228 -19.46 34.93 55.17
C VAL A 228 -19.61 33.50 54.65
N TYR A 229 -20.74 33.20 54.04
CA TYR A 229 -21.06 31.85 53.60
C TYR A 229 -21.79 31.83 52.26
N SER A 230 -21.82 30.66 51.63
CA SER A 230 -22.71 30.38 50.50
C SER A 230 -23.38 29.02 50.70
N PRO A 231 -24.71 28.91 50.50
CA PRO A 231 -25.40 27.64 50.37
C PRO A 231 -25.26 27.10 48.93
N PHE A 232 -24.96 25.80 48.83
CA PHE A 232 -24.80 25.08 47.58
C PHE A 232 -25.81 23.94 47.51
N ARG A 233 -26.50 23.85 46.38
CA ARG A 233 -27.30 22.68 46.01
C ARG A 233 -26.42 21.77 45.17
N ALA A 234 -26.20 20.54 45.62
CA ALA A 234 -25.18 19.68 45.04
C ALA A 234 -25.45 19.34 43.56
N ASP A 235 -26.71 19.09 43.18
CA ASP A 235 -27.05 18.81 41.78
C ASP A 235 -26.94 20.05 40.89
N ASP A 236 -27.35 21.22 41.38
CA ASP A 236 -27.24 22.49 40.65
C ASP A 236 -25.77 22.88 40.43
N LEU A 237 -24.92 22.65 41.44
CA LEU A 237 -23.47 22.83 41.35
C LEU A 237 -22.87 21.95 40.24
N MET A 238 -23.22 20.67 40.23
CA MET A 238 -22.68 19.73 39.23
C MET A 238 -23.19 20.05 37.83
N ARG A 239 -24.46 20.44 37.68
CA ARG A 239 -24.99 20.96 36.42
C ARG A 239 -24.27 22.24 35.96
N GLY A 240 -23.90 23.12 36.89
CA GLY A 240 -23.13 24.33 36.61
C GLY A 240 -21.68 24.06 36.18
N ILE A 241 -21.02 23.06 36.76
CA ILE A 241 -19.64 22.67 36.42
C ILE A 241 -19.58 22.01 35.04
N PHE A 242 -20.48 21.06 34.78
CA PHE A 242 -20.42 20.23 33.58
C PHE A 242 -21.37 20.66 32.45
N GLY A 243 -22.27 21.62 32.70
CA GLY A 243 -23.30 22.04 31.76
C GLY A 243 -24.39 20.98 31.53
N SER A 244 -25.38 21.31 30.70
CA SER A 244 -26.40 20.37 30.19
C SER A 244 -25.86 19.55 29.02
N VAL A 245 -24.70 18.90 29.18
CA VAL A 245 -24.04 18.20 28.08
C VAL A 245 -24.76 16.87 27.78
N PRO A 246 -25.24 16.64 26.54
CA PRO A 246 -25.92 15.38 26.16
C PRO A 246 -24.99 14.15 26.16
N ARG A 247 -23.67 14.34 26.33
CA ARG A 247 -22.64 13.31 26.27
C ARG A 247 -21.64 13.43 27.43
N ARG A 248 -22.08 13.13 28.65
CA ARG A 248 -21.17 12.95 29.80
C ARG A 248 -20.20 11.81 29.51
N ARG A 249 -18.91 12.03 29.76
CA ARG A 249 -17.83 11.06 29.49
C ARG A 249 -17.65 10.03 30.60
N ALA A 250 -18.14 10.32 31.81
CA ALA A 250 -18.14 9.45 32.97
C ALA A 250 -19.36 9.75 33.85
N ASP A 251 -19.82 8.75 34.58
CA ASP A 251 -20.82 8.90 35.63
C ASP A 251 -20.11 9.19 36.96
N ILE A 252 -20.72 10.05 37.78
CA ILE A 252 -20.12 10.55 39.02
C ILE A 252 -21.11 10.38 40.17
N ALA A 253 -20.61 9.86 41.30
CA ALA A 253 -21.30 9.91 42.59
C ALA A 253 -20.38 10.53 43.65
N ILE A 254 -20.89 11.50 44.40
CA ILE A 254 -20.13 12.27 45.38
C ILE A 254 -20.68 12.01 46.77
N TYR A 255 -19.80 11.62 47.69
CA TYR A 255 -20.12 11.28 49.06
C TYR A 255 -19.39 12.23 50.03
N ASP A 256 -20.12 12.65 51.06
CA ASP A 256 -19.59 13.37 52.22
C ASP A 256 -18.93 12.36 53.18
N GLY A 257 -17.61 12.19 53.08
CA GLY A 257 -16.89 11.12 53.77
C GLY A 257 -16.95 9.77 53.04
N PRO A 258 -16.46 8.69 53.69
CA PRO A 258 -16.31 7.38 53.06
C PRO A 258 -17.61 6.86 52.43
N ILE A 259 -17.50 6.18 51.29
CA ILE A 259 -18.67 5.63 50.58
C ILE A 259 -19.40 4.63 51.49
N SER A 260 -20.68 4.91 51.76
CA SER A 260 -21.56 4.03 52.51
C SER A 260 -22.58 3.36 51.57
N LYS A 261 -23.13 2.20 51.98
CA LYS A 261 -24.16 1.50 51.20
C LYS A 261 -25.51 2.23 51.20
N GLY A 262 -25.72 3.18 52.12
CA GLY A 262 -26.91 4.01 52.21
C GLY A 262 -26.78 5.31 51.40
N SER A 263 -27.87 6.08 51.31
CA SER A 263 -27.87 7.42 50.71
C SER A 263 -27.59 8.54 51.73
N ASP A 264 -27.27 8.19 52.98
CA ASP A 264 -27.19 9.13 54.10
C ASP A 264 -26.13 10.21 53.91
N ASN A 265 -25.00 9.86 53.28
CA ASN A 265 -23.91 10.79 52.97
C ASN A 265 -23.75 11.09 51.47
N LEU A 266 -24.73 10.69 50.63
CA LEU A 266 -24.70 10.99 49.21
C LEU A 266 -25.05 12.47 48.99
N LEU A 267 -24.13 13.21 48.36
CA LEU A 267 -24.34 14.61 47.97
C LEU A 267 -24.89 14.72 46.55
N HIS A 268 -24.31 13.99 45.60
CA HIS A 268 -24.73 14.04 44.20
C HIS A 268 -24.59 12.69 43.54
N ARG A 269 -25.51 12.36 42.63
CA ARG A 269 -25.37 11.27 41.67
C ARG A 269 -25.81 11.75 40.29
N SER A 270 -25.00 11.44 39.29
CA SER A 270 -25.29 11.74 37.88
C SER A 270 -26.67 11.22 37.45
N PRO A 271 -27.51 12.02 36.77
CA PRO A 271 -28.76 11.51 36.18
C PRO A 271 -28.45 10.43 35.14
N ASP A 272 -29.20 9.33 35.11
CA ASP A 272 -28.93 8.14 34.29
C ASP A 272 -27.61 7.43 34.61
N PHE A 273 -27.28 7.35 35.90
CA PHE A 273 -26.18 6.52 36.41
C PHE A 273 -26.44 5.07 35.99
N SER A 274 -25.54 4.52 35.17
CA SER A 274 -25.72 3.18 34.63
C SER A 274 -25.80 2.12 35.73
N ASP A 275 -26.80 1.24 35.66
CA ASP A 275 -26.86 0.01 36.49
C ASP A 275 -26.00 -1.12 35.89
N GLU A 276 -25.52 -0.98 34.65
CA GLU A 276 -24.58 -1.91 34.04
C GLU A 276 -23.21 -1.85 34.72
N GLU A 277 -22.54 -3.01 34.80
CA GLU A 277 -21.25 -3.15 35.49
C GLU A 277 -20.15 -2.37 34.74
N PRO A 278 -19.62 -1.28 35.31
CA PRO A 278 -18.70 -0.41 34.59
C PRO A 278 -17.30 -1.03 34.46
N TRP A 279 -16.70 -0.93 33.27
CA TRP A 279 -15.31 -1.40 33.01
C TRP A 279 -14.25 -0.75 33.91
N GLY A 280 -14.46 0.51 34.29
CA GLY A 280 -13.58 1.23 35.19
C GLY A 280 -14.37 1.92 36.28
N VAL A 281 -14.04 1.58 37.53
CA VAL A 281 -14.46 2.32 38.73
C VAL A 281 -13.23 2.82 39.44
N GLU A 282 -13.21 4.11 39.73
CA GLU A 282 -12.18 4.72 40.56
C GLU A 282 -12.82 5.59 41.62
N VAL A 283 -12.31 5.52 42.86
CA VAL A 283 -12.72 6.39 43.95
C VAL A 283 -11.56 7.32 44.27
N ARG A 284 -11.77 8.62 44.16
CA ARG A 284 -10.78 9.63 44.55
C ARG A 284 -11.29 10.46 45.72
N GLN A 285 -10.40 10.74 46.65
CA GLN A 285 -10.66 11.68 47.73
C GLN A 285 -10.34 13.10 47.27
N MET A 286 -11.18 14.06 47.66
CA MET A 286 -10.98 15.50 47.41
C MET A 286 -11.25 16.27 48.71
N ASP A 287 -10.34 17.14 49.13
CA ASP A 287 -10.60 18.03 50.27
C ASP A 287 -11.39 19.26 49.80
N VAL A 288 -12.60 19.43 50.34
CA VAL A 288 -13.45 20.59 50.06
C VAL A 288 -13.52 21.43 51.31
N ALA A 289 -12.66 22.44 51.39
CA ALA A 289 -12.58 23.34 52.54
C ALA A 289 -12.51 22.56 53.86
N GLY A 290 -11.50 21.69 54.02
CA GLY A 290 -11.28 20.91 55.23
C GLY A 290 -12.27 19.77 55.47
N ARG A 291 -13.08 19.41 54.47
CA ARG A 291 -14.00 18.27 54.52
C ARG A 291 -13.69 17.27 53.40
N PRO A 292 -13.37 16.00 53.71
CA PRO A 292 -13.01 15.02 52.70
C PRO A 292 -14.25 14.49 51.98
N TRP A 293 -14.31 14.70 50.67
CA TRP A 293 -15.29 14.09 49.79
C TRP A 293 -14.71 12.87 49.11
N TYR A 294 -15.53 11.84 48.90
CA TYR A 294 -15.19 10.66 48.15
C TYR A 294 -16.00 10.66 46.86
N ILE A 295 -15.30 10.77 45.74
CA ILE A 295 -15.90 10.85 44.42
C ILE A 295 -15.66 9.54 43.69
N GLN A 296 -16.73 8.82 43.41
CA GLN A 296 -16.73 7.63 42.58
C GLN A 296 -16.95 8.03 41.12
N TYR A 297 -16.01 7.64 40.27
CA TYR A 297 -16.09 7.77 38.83
C TYR A 297 -16.34 6.41 38.20
N SER A 298 -17.28 6.34 37.27
CA SER A 298 -17.60 5.13 36.52
C SER A 298 -17.60 5.41 35.01
N THR A 299 -17.04 4.49 34.22
CA THR A 299 -17.15 4.52 32.76
C THR A 299 -18.57 4.18 32.30
N ARG A 300 -19.06 4.78 31.22
CA ARG A 300 -20.36 4.46 30.63
C ARG A 300 -20.26 3.34 29.57
N PRO A 301 -21.34 2.61 29.25
CA PRO A 301 -21.34 1.56 28.23
C PRO A 301 -20.90 2.04 26.84
N ALA A 302 -21.19 3.30 26.49
CA ALA A 302 -20.73 3.91 25.24
C ALA A 302 -19.18 4.01 25.11
N PHE A 303 -18.44 3.87 26.21
CA PHE A 303 -16.97 3.75 26.18
C PHE A 303 -16.53 2.44 25.50
N GLU A 304 -17.26 1.34 25.74
CA GLU A 304 -16.96 0.01 25.21
C GLU A 304 -16.96 -0.01 23.68
N LEU A 305 -17.97 0.63 23.06
CA LEU A 305 -18.09 0.78 21.60
C LEU A 305 -16.93 1.54 20.94
N SER A 306 -16.08 2.21 21.74
CA SER A 306 -14.92 2.98 21.27
C SER A 306 -13.58 2.33 21.58
N SER A 307 -13.58 1.18 22.28
CA SER A 307 -12.36 0.43 22.60
C SER A 307 -11.86 -0.34 21.38
N SER A 308 -10.54 -0.40 21.21
CA SER A 308 -9.92 -1.24 20.18
C SER A 308 -9.79 -2.71 20.60
N ARG A 309 -10.21 -3.08 21.82
CA ARG A 309 -10.18 -4.47 22.31
C ARG A 309 -11.03 -5.41 21.46
N ASP A 310 -12.12 -4.93 20.87
CA ASP A 310 -12.97 -5.72 19.98
C ASP A 310 -12.24 -6.20 18.72
N LEU A 311 -11.14 -5.54 18.32
CA LEU A 311 -10.33 -5.95 17.17
C LEU A 311 -9.44 -7.18 17.46
N VAL A 312 -9.14 -7.47 18.73
CA VAL A 312 -8.26 -8.58 19.15
C VAL A 312 -8.68 -9.93 18.58
N PRO A 313 -9.95 -10.40 18.71
CA PRO A 313 -10.38 -11.67 18.12
C PRO A 313 -10.24 -11.69 16.59
N TYR A 314 -10.49 -10.57 15.91
CA TYR A 314 -10.37 -10.49 14.45
C TYR A 314 -8.91 -10.54 13.99
N VAL A 315 -7.99 -9.90 14.70
CA VAL A 315 -6.54 -9.97 14.43
C VAL A 315 -6.04 -11.41 14.59
N PHE A 316 -6.47 -12.11 15.65
CA PHE A 316 -6.14 -13.52 15.83
C PHE A 316 -6.69 -14.39 14.70
N LEU A 317 -7.97 -14.24 14.36
CA LEU A 317 -8.62 -15.02 13.31
C LEU A 317 -7.97 -14.80 11.93
N ALA A 318 -7.65 -13.55 11.59
CA ALA A 318 -6.94 -13.22 10.35
C ALA A 318 -5.55 -13.85 10.31
N GLY A 319 -4.82 -13.85 11.43
CA GLY A 319 -3.52 -14.52 11.55
C GLY A 319 -3.60 -16.04 11.39
N VAL A 320 -4.62 -16.67 11.99
CA VAL A 320 -4.87 -18.12 11.83
C VAL A 320 -5.19 -18.46 10.37
N LEU A 321 -6.02 -17.66 9.70
CA LEU A 321 -6.34 -17.86 8.29
C LEU A 321 -5.10 -17.75 7.38
N ALA A 322 -4.28 -16.71 7.59
CA ALA A 322 -3.02 -16.55 6.87
C ALA A 322 -2.07 -17.73 7.11
N THR A 323 -1.98 -18.20 8.36
CA THR A 323 -1.17 -19.36 8.75
C THR A 323 -1.63 -20.65 8.07
N LEU A 324 -2.95 -20.89 7.98
CA LEU A 324 -3.52 -22.03 7.28
C LEU A 324 -3.19 -22.02 5.78
N ILE A 325 -3.26 -20.85 5.14
CA ILE A 325 -2.88 -20.69 3.72
C ILE A 325 -1.40 -21.01 3.51
N LEU A 326 -0.51 -20.49 4.37
CA LEU A 326 0.93 -20.76 4.29
C LEU A 326 1.25 -22.24 4.52
N ALA A 327 0.60 -22.88 5.50
CA ALA A 327 0.77 -24.31 5.75
C ALA A 327 0.26 -25.16 4.56
N ALA A 328 -0.86 -24.78 3.94
CA ALA A 328 -1.37 -25.45 2.74
C ALA A 328 -0.41 -25.31 1.56
N LEU A 329 0.17 -24.13 1.36
CA LEU A 329 1.15 -23.86 0.30
C LEU A 329 2.43 -24.68 0.52
N ALA A 330 2.95 -24.71 1.75
CA ALA A 330 4.11 -25.52 2.12
C ALA A 330 3.84 -27.02 1.87
N GLY A 331 2.66 -27.51 2.27
CA GLY A 331 2.24 -28.89 2.01
C GLY A 331 2.11 -29.20 0.52
N ALA A 332 1.60 -28.26 -0.28
CA ALA A 332 1.50 -28.41 -1.74
C ALA A 332 2.88 -28.51 -2.40
N GLN A 333 3.86 -27.70 -1.97
CA GLN A 333 5.23 -27.77 -2.49
C GLN A 333 5.92 -29.09 -2.15
N VAL A 334 5.78 -29.58 -0.91
CA VAL A 334 6.37 -30.87 -0.50
C VAL A 334 5.79 -32.02 -1.33
N ARG A 335 4.47 -32.05 -1.55
CA ARG A 335 3.81 -33.05 -2.40
C ARG A 335 4.22 -32.95 -3.86
N ALA A 336 4.39 -31.73 -4.38
CA ALA A 336 4.83 -31.52 -5.76
C ALA A 336 6.25 -32.05 -5.97
N LYS A 337 7.17 -31.79 -5.02
CA LYS A 337 8.54 -32.29 -5.09
C LYS A 337 8.63 -33.82 -5.08
N GLN A 338 7.85 -34.48 -4.22
CA GLN A 338 7.85 -35.96 -4.16
C GLN A 338 7.28 -36.62 -5.41
N ARG A 339 6.24 -36.05 -6.01
CA ARG A 339 5.73 -36.56 -7.30
C ARG A 339 6.78 -36.46 -8.40
N ALA A 340 7.61 -35.41 -8.39
CA ALA A 340 8.72 -35.28 -9.32
C ALA A 340 9.80 -36.35 -9.06
N ASP A 341 10.16 -36.60 -7.80
CA ASP A 341 11.16 -37.60 -7.42
C ASP A 341 10.69 -39.06 -7.70
N GLU A 342 9.41 -39.37 -7.45
CA GLU A 342 8.81 -40.68 -7.76
C GLU A 342 8.71 -40.94 -9.27
N ALA A 343 8.35 -39.90 -10.05
CA ALA A 343 8.32 -39.98 -11.51
C ALA A 343 9.72 -40.16 -12.11
N ALA A 344 10.74 -39.50 -11.54
CA ALA A 344 12.13 -39.68 -11.94
C ALA A 344 12.60 -41.13 -11.66
N SER A 345 12.28 -41.67 -10.50
CA SER A 345 12.67 -43.03 -10.08
C SER A 345 11.99 -44.13 -10.92
N ALA A 346 10.71 -43.94 -11.29
CA ALA A 346 9.98 -44.86 -12.17
C ALA A 346 10.52 -44.86 -13.62
N SER A 347 11.10 -43.73 -14.05
CA SER A 347 11.76 -43.61 -15.36
C SER A 347 13.05 -44.43 -15.41
N GLU A 348 13.84 -44.47 -14.33
CA GLU A 348 15.12 -45.19 -14.28
C GLU A 348 14.98 -46.73 -14.35
N ALA A 349 13.96 -47.31 -13.70
CA ALA A 349 13.74 -48.75 -13.70
C ALA A 349 13.27 -49.29 -15.06
N THR A 350 12.47 -48.51 -15.79
CA THR A 350 12.02 -48.82 -17.15
C THR A 350 13.14 -48.58 -18.17
N ALA A 351 14.01 -47.59 -17.91
CA ALA A 351 15.16 -47.27 -18.74
C ALA A 351 16.17 -48.41 -18.82
N ARG A 352 16.48 -49.13 -17.73
CA ARG A 352 17.56 -50.16 -17.71
C ARG A 352 17.32 -51.41 -18.58
N LYS A 353 16.06 -51.80 -18.79
CA LYS A 353 15.68 -52.88 -19.73
C LYS A 353 15.58 -52.37 -21.17
N LEU A 354 15.18 -51.11 -21.34
CA LEU A 354 15.31 -50.42 -22.62
C LEU A 354 16.79 -50.18 -22.95
N GLU A 355 17.69 -50.00 -21.98
CA GLU A 355 19.07 -49.53 -22.14
C GLU A 355 19.94 -50.46 -22.97
N VAL A 356 19.71 -51.77 -22.96
CA VAL A 356 20.48 -52.71 -23.81
C VAL A 356 19.97 -52.73 -25.26
N LEU A 357 18.68 -52.50 -25.48
CA LEU A 357 18.06 -52.37 -26.82
C LEU A 357 18.24 -50.95 -27.38
N HIS A 358 18.14 -49.93 -26.54
CA HIS A 358 18.43 -48.52 -26.79
C HIS A 358 19.93 -48.25 -26.87
N ALA A 359 20.85 -48.96 -26.21
CA ALA A 359 22.29 -48.70 -26.40
C ALA A 359 22.73 -48.99 -27.85
N THR A 360 22.07 -49.94 -28.52
CA THR A 360 22.27 -50.23 -29.94
C THR A 360 21.41 -49.30 -30.82
N ALA A 361 20.15 -49.04 -30.47
CA ALA A 361 19.27 -48.14 -31.24
C ALA A 361 19.56 -46.62 -31.07
N SER A 362 20.22 -46.20 -29.99
CA SER A 362 20.62 -44.82 -29.70
C SER A 362 21.90 -44.42 -30.43
N ARG A 363 22.81 -45.38 -30.70
CA ARG A 363 23.90 -45.15 -31.66
C ARG A 363 23.32 -44.85 -33.05
N PHE A 364 22.28 -45.58 -33.48
CA PHE A 364 21.57 -45.33 -34.74
C PHE A 364 20.73 -44.05 -34.76
N SER A 365 20.25 -43.56 -33.61
CA SER A 365 19.43 -42.34 -33.54
C SER A 365 20.25 -41.05 -33.48
N VAL A 366 21.56 -41.13 -33.21
CA VAL A 366 22.47 -39.97 -33.14
C VAL A 366 23.29 -39.79 -34.42
N GLU A 367 23.52 -40.88 -35.18
CA GLU A 367 24.21 -40.80 -36.47
C GLU A 367 23.30 -40.13 -37.52
N LEU A 368 23.60 -38.86 -37.81
CA LEU A 368 22.85 -38.03 -38.76
C LEU A 368 23.35 -38.20 -40.20
N ASP A 369 24.50 -38.85 -40.37
CA ASP A 369 25.04 -39.22 -41.67
C ASP A 369 24.37 -40.51 -42.19
N PRO A 370 23.48 -40.40 -43.20
CA PRO A 370 22.75 -41.55 -43.70
C PRO A 370 23.65 -42.65 -44.27
N GLU A 371 24.86 -42.34 -44.73
CA GLU A 371 25.77 -43.35 -45.28
C GLU A 371 26.44 -44.18 -44.17
N ARG A 372 26.85 -43.55 -43.07
CA ARG A 372 27.43 -44.24 -41.91
C ARG A 372 26.42 -45.11 -41.20
N LEU A 373 25.21 -44.60 -41.00
CA LEU A 373 24.10 -45.32 -40.40
C LEU A 373 23.82 -46.64 -41.14
N ILE A 374 23.81 -46.60 -42.48
CA ILE A 374 23.51 -47.77 -43.30
C ILE A 374 24.64 -48.80 -43.25
N GLN A 375 25.89 -48.36 -43.17
CA GLN A 375 27.03 -49.25 -42.97
C GLN A 375 26.97 -49.95 -41.60
N GLU A 376 26.74 -49.21 -40.51
CA GLU A 376 26.68 -49.79 -39.16
C GLU A 376 25.53 -50.79 -38.99
N ILE A 377 24.38 -50.52 -39.63
CA ILE A 377 23.22 -51.42 -39.62
C ILE A 377 23.52 -52.69 -40.42
N THR A 378 24.22 -52.56 -41.54
CA THR A 378 24.64 -53.72 -42.35
C THR A 378 25.64 -54.58 -41.58
N ASP A 379 26.58 -53.96 -40.87
CA ASP A 379 27.56 -54.65 -40.02
C ASP A 379 26.89 -55.35 -38.82
N ALA A 380 26.00 -54.65 -38.11
CA ALA A 380 25.25 -55.20 -36.98
C ALA A 380 24.36 -56.37 -37.41
N GLY A 381 23.68 -56.24 -38.55
CA GLY A 381 22.86 -57.32 -39.09
C GLY A 381 23.69 -58.56 -39.44
N ARG A 382 24.86 -58.37 -40.06
CA ARG A 382 25.77 -59.48 -40.38
C ARG A 382 26.21 -60.22 -39.11
N THR A 383 26.57 -59.49 -38.06
CA THR A 383 26.97 -60.08 -36.78
C THR A 383 25.82 -60.79 -36.09
N LEU A 384 24.63 -60.21 -36.07
CA LEU A 384 23.46 -60.77 -35.40
C LEU A 384 22.95 -62.05 -36.05
N SER A 385 23.01 -62.16 -37.37
CA SER A 385 22.57 -63.34 -38.12
C SER A 385 23.71 -64.32 -38.46
N GLU A 386 24.92 -64.10 -37.92
CA GLU A 386 26.14 -64.85 -38.23
C GLU A 386 26.40 -65.01 -39.75
N ALA A 387 26.05 -63.99 -40.55
CA ALA A 387 26.20 -64.05 -41.99
C ALA A 387 27.67 -63.83 -42.42
N GLN A 388 28.04 -64.43 -43.55
CA GLN A 388 29.34 -64.16 -44.18
C GLN A 388 29.30 -62.87 -44.99
N LEU A 389 28.15 -62.57 -45.59
CA LEU A 389 27.91 -61.36 -46.36
C LEU A 389 26.69 -60.62 -45.80
N GLY A 390 26.82 -59.30 -45.64
CA GLY A 390 25.72 -58.37 -45.46
C GLY A 390 25.77 -57.28 -46.52
N VAL A 391 24.64 -56.94 -47.14
CA VAL A 391 24.52 -55.89 -48.14
C VAL A 391 23.27 -55.07 -47.88
N PHE A 392 23.37 -53.74 -47.96
CA PHE A 392 22.20 -52.87 -48.01
C PHE A 392 22.01 -52.30 -49.42
N LEU A 393 20.87 -52.56 -50.06
CA LEU A 393 20.53 -51.99 -51.37
C LEU A 393 19.53 -50.85 -51.23
N HIS A 394 19.88 -49.67 -51.76
CA HIS A 394 18.96 -48.54 -51.85
C HIS A 394 18.00 -48.68 -53.02
N ARG A 395 16.82 -48.08 -52.88
CA ARG A 395 15.92 -47.82 -54.02
C ARG A 395 16.39 -46.57 -54.80
N PRO A 396 16.45 -46.61 -56.14
CA PRO A 396 16.76 -45.42 -56.96
C PRO A 396 15.67 -44.34 -56.84
N ARG A 397 16.07 -43.06 -56.84
CA ARG A 397 15.18 -41.90 -56.63
C ARG A 397 14.35 -41.51 -57.86
N ALA A 398 14.77 -41.85 -59.09
CA ALA A 398 14.04 -41.55 -60.31
C ALA A 398 14.36 -42.55 -61.46
N PRO A 399 13.45 -42.78 -62.43
CA PRO A 399 13.76 -43.56 -63.62
C PRO A 399 14.79 -42.82 -64.48
N GLY A 400 16.00 -43.38 -64.64
CA GLY A 400 17.05 -42.84 -65.52
C GLY A 400 18.23 -42.15 -64.81
N GLU A 401 18.23 -42.02 -63.49
CA GLU A 401 19.47 -41.74 -62.74
C GLU A 401 20.39 -42.97 -62.84
N ALA A 402 21.57 -42.82 -63.44
CA ALA A 402 22.54 -43.88 -63.58
C ALA A 402 22.88 -44.52 -62.22
N HIS A 403 22.98 -45.86 -62.21
CA HIS A 403 23.26 -46.71 -61.06
C HIS A 403 24.62 -46.39 -60.42
N ARG A 404 24.67 -45.36 -59.58
CA ARG A 404 25.71 -45.22 -58.54
C ARG A 404 25.00 -45.17 -57.20
N ALA A 405 24.45 -46.32 -56.80
CA ALA A 405 23.90 -46.46 -55.46
C ALA A 405 25.02 -46.95 -54.52
N PRO A 406 25.31 -46.22 -53.42
CA PRO A 406 26.19 -46.73 -52.38
C PRO A 406 25.47 -47.86 -51.65
N PHE A 407 25.69 -49.11 -52.07
CA PHE A 407 25.33 -50.24 -51.22
C PHE A 407 26.41 -50.40 -50.14
N ALA A 408 25.99 -50.44 -48.89
CA ALA A 408 26.88 -50.83 -47.80
C ALA A 408 27.17 -52.33 -47.91
N VAL A 409 28.41 -52.71 -47.62
CA VAL A 409 28.87 -54.09 -47.68
C VAL A 409 29.57 -54.43 -46.38
N SER A 410 29.24 -55.61 -45.84
CA SER A 410 29.91 -56.19 -44.68
C SER A 410 30.35 -57.62 -45.01
N GLY A 411 31.60 -57.95 -44.68
CA GLY A 411 32.12 -59.33 -44.75
C GLY A 411 32.59 -59.83 -46.13
N ALA A 412 32.49 -59.03 -47.20
CA ALA A 412 33.03 -59.37 -48.52
C ALA A 412 33.77 -58.19 -49.17
N ARG A 413 34.70 -58.50 -50.09
CA ARG A 413 35.36 -57.49 -50.91
C ARG A 413 34.40 -57.00 -51.99
N ARG A 414 34.42 -55.70 -52.28
CA ARG A 414 33.54 -55.07 -53.27
C ARG A 414 33.64 -55.72 -54.67
N GLU A 415 34.84 -56.19 -55.02
CA GLU A 415 35.14 -56.95 -56.25
C GLU A 415 34.32 -58.25 -56.39
N GLN A 416 33.98 -58.91 -55.28
CA GLN A 416 33.17 -60.14 -55.25
C GLN A 416 31.68 -59.85 -55.52
N LEU A 417 31.27 -58.58 -55.54
CA LEU A 417 29.89 -58.11 -55.66
C LEU A 417 29.65 -57.25 -56.92
N THR A 418 30.58 -57.28 -57.88
CA THR A 418 30.44 -56.57 -59.17
C THR A 418 29.15 -56.91 -59.92
N CYS A 419 28.62 -58.11 -59.72
CA CYS A 419 27.32 -58.53 -60.28
C CYS A 419 26.11 -57.77 -59.69
N LEU A 420 26.26 -57.11 -58.54
CA LEU A 420 25.21 -56.35 -57.84
C LEU A 420 25.35 -54.83 -58.03
N GLU A 421 26.46 -54.33 -58.59
CA GLU A 421 26.74 -52.89 -58.69
C GLU A 421 25.71 -52.11 -59.52
N ASN A 422 25.08 -52.78 -60.50
CA ASN A 422 24.05 -52.20 -61.37
C ASN A 422 22.68 -52.85 -61.16
N ALA A 423 22.49 -53.63 -60.09
CA ALA A 423 21.24 -54.29 -59.82
C ALA A 423 20.30 -53.37 -59.02
N SER A 424 19.05 -53.26 -59.44
CA SER A 424 18.00 -52.73 -58.59
C SER A 424 17.66 -53.75 -57.49
N ILE A 425 17.03 -53.28 -56.41
CA ILE A 425 16.55 -54.20 -55.37
C ILE A 425 15.56 -55.22 -55.95
N GLU A 426 14.73 -54.81 -56.91
CA GLU A 426 13.81 -55.71 -57.60
C GLU A 426 14.52 -56.78 -58.45
N ASP A 427 15.69 -56.48 -59.01
CA ASP A 427 16.51 -57.45 -59.77
C ASP A 427 17.09 -58.57 -58.88
N VAL A 428 17.17 -58.33 -57.57
CA VAL A 428 17.81 -59.25 -56.61
C VAL A 428 16.80 -60.04 -55.79
N VAL A 429 15.67 -59.43 -55.40
CA VAL A 429 14.67 -60.04 -54.49
C VAL A 429 13.26 -60.16 -55.08
N GLY A 430 13.03 -59.66 -56.30
CA GLY A 430 11.73 -59.74 -56.98
C GLY A 430 10.68 -58.72 -56.49
N PRO A 431 9.53 -58.60 -57.18
CA PRO A 431 8.55 -57.53 -56.95
C PRO A 431 7.77 -57.66 -55.62
N GLU A 432 7.67 -58.87 -55.05
CA GLU A 432 6.98 -59.14 -53.78
C GLU A 432 7.66 -58.47 -52.57
N PHE A 433 8.93 -58.09 -52.72
CA PHE A 433 9.66 -57.38 -51.68
C PHE A 433 9.08 -55.99 -51.35
N ARG A 434 8.32 -55.40 -52.30
CA ARG A 434 7.61 -54.12 -52.11
C ARG A 434 6.47 -54.21 -51.10
N THR A 435 5.89 -55.39 -50.89
CA THR A 435 4.78 -55.59 -49.95
C THR A 435 5.26 -55.95 -48.53
N GLY A 436 6.56 -55.79 -48.24
CA GLY A 436 7.13 -56.09 -46.94
C GLY A 436 7.46 -57.58 -46.71
N ALA A 437 7.49 -58.37 -47.78
CA ALA A 437 7.84 -59.79 -47.71
C ALA A 437 9.30 -59.97 -47.29
N VAL A 438 9.53 -60.81 -46.27
CA VAL A 438 10.88 -61.28 -45.91
C VAL A 438 11.15 -62.58 -46.65
N ILE A 439 12.32 -62.67 -47.27
CA ILE A 439 12.73 -63.85 -48.04
C ILE A 439 13.81 -64.57 -47.27
N ARG A 440 13.51 -65.80 -46.85
CA ARG A 440 14.48 -66.71 -46.23
C ARG A 440 14.56 -67.98 -47.06
N ALA A 441 15.76 -68.34 -47.50
CA ALA A 441 16.03 -69.54 -48.27
C ALA A 441 17.14 -70.35 -47.59
N ALA A 442 16.85 -71.62 -47.32
CA ALA A 442 17.81 -72.53 -46.72
C ALA A 442 18.89 -72.94 -47.73
N ASP A 443 18.55 -73.07 -49.01
CA ASP A 443 19.52 -73.36 -50.05
C ASP A 443 19.05 -72.80 -51.39
N ILE A 444 19.63 -71.69 -51.84
CA ILE A 444 19.20 -70.98 -53.05
C ILE A 444 19.39 -71.82 -54.31
N THR A 445 20.31 -72.79 -54.34
CA THR A 445 20.51 -73.66 -55.51
C THR A 445 19.38 -74.68 -55.68
N ASN A 446 18.63 -74.96 -54.62
CA ASN A 446 17.51 -75.91 -54.62
C ASN A 446 16.14 -75.22 -54.56
N ASP A 447 16.12 -73.89 -54.48
CA ASP A 447 14.90 -73.09 -54.35
C ASP A 447 14.48 -72.57 -55.74
N PRO A 448 13.29 -72.94 -56.26
CA PRO A 448 12.84 -72.54 -57.59
C PRO A 448 12.80 -71.02 -57.81
N ARG A 449 12.72 -70.23 -56.74
CA ARG A 449 12.73 -68.75 -56.80
C ARG A 449 14.08 -68.20 -57.27
N PHE A 450 15.15 -69.00 -57.21
CA PHE A 450 16.52 -68.57 -57.49
C PHE A 450 17.23 -69.44 -58.56
N ALA A 451 16.50 -69.90 -59.58
CA ALA A 451 17.04 -70.68 -60.72
C ALA A 451 18.24 -70.00 -61.42
N ASP A 452 18.92 -70.71 -62.35
CA ASP A 452 20.24 -70.38 -62.94
C ASP A 452 20.48 -68.92 -63.41
N SER A 453 19.42 -68.15 -63.67
CA SER A 453 19.45 -66.73 -64.03
C SER A 453 19.51 -65.73 -62.87
N SER A 454 19.49 -66.16 -61.60
CA SER A 454 19.56 -65.28 -60.43
C SER A 454 20.95 -64.66 -60.23
N LEU A 455 21.02 -63.33 -60.03
CA LEU A 455 22.26 -62.61 -59.70
C LEU A 455 22.94 -63.16 -58.44
N LEU A 456 22.15 -63.71 -57.50
CA LEU A 456 22.64 -64.28 -56.25
C LEU A 456 23.50 -65.54 -56.48
N ASN A 457 23.24 -66.32 -57.53
CA ASN A 457 24.06 -67.49 -57.89
C ASN A 457 25.45 -67.12 -58.41
N ARG A 458 25.66 -65.85 -58.78
CA ARG A 458 26.96 -65.32 -59.25
C ARG A 458 27.82 -64.79 -58.11
N VAL A 459 27.26 -64.63 -56.91
CA VAL A 459 28.00 -64.21 -55.71
C VAL A 459 28.87 -65.37 -55.22
N ARG A 460 30.14 -65.08 -54.95
CA ARG A 460 31.11 -66.05 -54.42
C ARG A 460 31.66 -65.52 -53.09
N LEU A 461 31.45 -66.30 -52.04
CA LEU A 461 31.95 -66.04 -50.69
C LEU A 461 33.24 -66.82 -50.48
N ASP A 462 34.01 -66.47 -49.46
CA ASP A 462 35.34 -67.05 -49.24
C ASP A 462 35.32 -68.57 -49.03
N GLU A 463 34.22 -69.12 -48.50
CA GLU A 463 34.03 -70.57 -48.27
C GLU A 463 33.31 -71.30 -49.42
N GLY A 464 32.89 -70.61 -50.48
CA GLY A 464 32.20 -71.23 -51.61
C GLY A 464 31.05 -70.39 -52.21
N PRO A 465 30.25 -70.97 -53.13
CA PRO A 465 29.06 -70.29 -53.64
C PRO A 465 28.07 -70.02 -52.49
N MET A 466 27.36 -68.90 -52.56
CA MET A 466 26.32 -68.61 -51.59
C MET A 466 25.21 -69.67 -51.66
N ARG A 467 24.76 -70.15 -50.50
CA ARG A 467 23.72 -71.20 -50.37
C ARG A 467 22.58 -70.75 -49.50
N SER A 468 22.83 -70.22 -48.30
CA SER A 468 21.76 -69.63 -47.48
C SER A 468 21.57 -68.16 -47.80
N TYR A 469 20.33 -67.69 -47.75
CA TYR A 469 19.98 -66.30 -48.03
C TYR A 469 18.84 -65.78 -47.13
N LEU A 470 18.98 -64.55 -46.64
CA LEU A 470 17.97 -63.82 -45.89
C LEU A 470 17.88 -62.38 -46.40
N ALA A 471 16.71 -61.95 -46.85
CA ALA A 471 16.46 -60.58 -47.28
C ALA A 471 15.27 -59.97 -46.54
N VAL A 472 15.48 -58.78 -45.98
CA VAL A 472 14.49 -58.06 -45.17
C VAL A 472 14.30 -56.64 -45.71
N PRO A 473 13.07 -56.21 -46.03
CA PRO A 473 12.81 -54.87 -46.53
C PRO A 473 12.89 -53.82 -45.42
N VAL A 474 13.39 -52.63 -45.76
CA VAL A 474 13.40 -51.45 -44.90
C VAL A 474 12.33 -50.49 -45.40
N LEU A 475 11.21 -50.43 -44.69
CA LEU A 475 10.04 -49.63 -45.04
C LEU A 475 9.96 -48.40 -44.13
N SER A 476 9.84 -47.21 -44.73
CA SER A 476 9.53 -45.97 -44.02
C SER A 476 8.19 -46.07 -43.28
N ARG A 477 7.97 -45.17 -42.31
CA ARG A 477 6.68 -45.04 -41.61
C ARG A 477 5.50 -44.80 -42.56
N SER A 478 5.74 -44.23 -43.75
CA SER A 478 4.74 -44.01 -44.80
C SER A 478 4.40 -45.26 -45.63
N GLY A 479 5.10 -46.37 -45.41
CA GLY A 479 5.01 -47.58 -46.23
C GLY A 479 5.89 -47.56 -47.48
N GLU A 480 6.71 -46.52 -47.67
CA GLU A 480 7.68 -46.43 -48.76
C GLU A 480 8.87 -47.38 -48.56
N LEU A 481 9.24 -48.14 -49.59
CA LEU A 481 10.45 -48.98 -49.57
C LEU A 481 11.71 -48.11 -49.70
N LEU A 482 12.45 -47.95 -48.60
CA LEU A 482 13.69 -47.18 -48.51
C LEU A 482 14.90 -47.98 -49.04
N GLY A 483 14.86 -49.31 -48.88
CA GLY A 483 15.90 -50.24 -49.31
C GLY A 483 15.68 -51.64 -48.76
N GLY A 484 16.71 -52.49 -48.81
CA GLY A 484 16.66 -53.83 -48.23
C GLY A 484 18.00 -54.26 -47.68
N LEU A 485 17.93 -55.02 -46.58
CA LEU A 485 19.06 -55.70 -45.95
C LEU A 485 19.11 -57.14 -46.45
N LEU A 486 20.22 -57.51 -47.09
CA LEU A 486 20.45 -58.81 -47.71
C LEU A 486 21.63 -59.49 -47.01
N PHE A 487 21.45 -60.74 -46.59
CA PHE A 487 22.45 -61.54 -45.91
C PHE A 487 22.65 -62.89 -46.59
N GLY A 488 23.91 -63.32 -46.68
CA GLY A 488 24.30 -64.53 -47.39
C GLY A 488 25.32 -65.38 -46.64
N HIS A 489 25.28 -66.70 -46.85
CA HIS A 489 26.27 -67.64 -46.33
C HIS A 489 26.50 -68.81 -47.30
N ALA A 490 27.73 -69.33 -47.38
CA ALA A 490 28.10 -70.47 -48.23
C ALA A 490 27.56 -71.85 -47.78
N ARG A 491 27.10 -71.99 -46.53
CA ARG A 491 26.49 -73.23 -46.00
C ARG A 491 24.97 -73.16 -46.15
N PRO A 492 24.28 -74.28 -46.42
CA PRO A 492 22.81 -74.31 -46.45
C PRO A 492 22.23 -74.32 -45.03
N GLY A 493 21.02 -73.76 -44.87
CA GLY A 493 20.21 -73.79 -43.66
C GLY A 493 20.67 -72.89 -42.52
N VAL A 494 21.51 -71.88 -42.77
CA VAL A 494 22.11 -71.06 -41.71
C VAL A 494 21.11 -70.12 -41.04
N PHE A 495 20.21 -69.51 -41.81
CA PHE A 495 19.27 -68.51 -41.27
C PHE A 495 17.99 -69.15 -40.70
N THR A 496 17.75 -68.89 -39.43
CA THR A 496 16.59 -69.36 -38.65
C THR A 496 15.47 -68.33 -38.63
N GLN A 497 14.33 -68.69 -38.01
CA GLN A 497 13.22 -67.76 -37.78
C GLN A 497 13.57 -66.68 -36.73
N ASP A 498 14.55 -66.93 -35.87
CA ASP A 498 15.02 -65.97 -34.87
C ASP A 498 15.93 -64.92 -35.51
N ASP A 499 16.74 -65.32 -36.49
CA ASP A 499 17.52 -64.39 -37.32
C ASP A 499 16.59 -63.47 -38.11
N GLU A 500 15.54 -64.01 -38.72
CA GLU A 500 14.52 -63.22 -39.39
C GLU A 500 13.88 -62.18 -38.45
N ARG A 501 13.47 -62.58 -37.24
CA ARG A 501 12.87 -61.65 -36.26
C ARG A 501 13.86 -60.56 -35.84
N SER A 502 15.12 -60.93 -35.64
CA SER A 502 16.19 -60.01 -35.23
C SER A 502 16.51 -59.00 -36.33
N ILE A 503 16.67 -59.45 -37.57
CA ILE A 503 16.94 -58.57 -38.72
C ILE A 503 15.72 -57.73 -39.07
N ARG A 504 14.49 -58.25 -38.96
CA ARG A 504 13.26 -57.46 -39.12
C ARG A 504 13.14 -56.36 -38.07
N SER A 505 13.51 -56.65 -36.83
CA SER A 505 13.60 -55.62 -35.77
C SER A 505 14.65 -54.57 -36.14
N LEU A 506 15.84 -54.98 -36.60
CA LEU A 506 16.90 -54.08 -37.02
C LEU A 506 16.49 -53.20 -38.22
N ALA A 507 15.81 -53.77 -39.22
CA ALA A 507 15.24 -53.06 -40.37
C ALA A 507 14.21 -52.00 -39.95
N GLY A 508 13.38 -52.29 -38.94
CA GLY A 508 12.46 -51.31 -38.35
C GLY A 508 13.20 -50.13 -37.70
N HIS A 509 14.30 -50.39 -36.99
CA HIS A 509 15.13 -49.33 -36.42
C HIS A 509 15.86 -48.52 -37.51
N ALA A 510 16.31 -49.16 -38.58
CA ALA A 510 16.94 -48.51 -39.73
C ALA A 510 16.01 -47.51 -40.42
N ALA A 511 14.75 -47.93 -40.65
CA ALA A 511 13.74 -47.06 -41.25
C ALA A 511 13.47 -45.82 -40.40
N ILE A 512 13.33 -46.01 -39.08
CA ILE A 512 13.13 -44.92 -38.13
C ILE A 512 14.32 -43.96 -38.13
N ALA A 513 15.56 -44.46 -38.14
CA ALA A 513 16.75 -43.63 -38.13
C ALA A 513 16.91 -42.82 -39.45
N ILE A 514 16.61 -43.42 -40.60
CA ILE A 514 16.60 -42.72 -41.91
C ILE A 514 15.51 -41.63 -41.95
N ASP A 515 14.30 -41.92 -41.44
CA ASP A 515 13.22 -40.93 -41.34
C ASP A 515 13.56 -39.82 -40.33
N ASN A 516 14.20 -40.16 -39.20
CA ASN A 516 14.62 -39.21 -38.18
C ASN A 516 15.70 -38.24 -38.67
N SER A 517 16.67 -38.68 -39.48
CA SER A 517 17.66 -37.78 -40.09
C SER A 517 17.01 -36.73 -41.00
N LYS A 518 15.96 -37.11 -41.75
CA LYS A 518 15.16 -36.17 -42.56
C LYS A 518 14.37 -35.19 -41.69
N LEU A 519 13.70 -35.67 -40.64
CA LEU A 519 12.91 -34.84 -39.73
C LEU A 519 13.76 -33.88 -38.89
N PHE A 520 14.96 -34.31 -38.47
CA PHE A 520 15.89 -33.49 -37.70
C PHE A 520 16.36 -32.26 -38.48
N LYS A 521 16.65 -32.42 -39.79
CA LYS A 521 16.99 -31.28 -40.66
C LYS A 521 15.86 -30.24 -40.72
N ALA A 522 14.62 -30.68 -40.92
CA ALA A 522 13.46 -29.78 -40.93
C ALA A 522 13.22 -29.07 -39.59
N SER A 523 13.38 -29.78 -38.47
CA SER A 523 13.24 -29.21 -37.12
C SER A 523 14.32 -28.18 -36.79
N GLN A 524 15.57 -28.40 -37.20
CA GLN A 524 16.65 -27.42 -37.01
C GLN A 524 16.39 -26.12 -37.76
N GLU A 525 15.83 -26.19 -38.98
CA GLU A 525 15.43 -25.01 -39.75
C GLU A 525 14.29 -24.23 -39.06
N GLU A 526 13.30 -24.93 -38.50
CA GLU A 526 12.20 -24.32 -37.75
C GLU A 526 12.67 -23.66 -36.43
N ILE A 527 13.55 -24.33 -35.67
CA ILE A 527 14.12 -23.79 -34.42
C ILE A 527 14.98 -22.55 -34.71
N ALA A 528 15.77 -22.57 -35.78
CA ALA A 528 16.55 -21.41 -36.21
C ALA A 528 15.64 -20.22 -36.58
N ALA A 529 14.53 -20.47 -37.28
CA ALA A 529 13.53 -19.45 -37.59
C ALA A 529 12.87 -18.89 -36.31
N ARG A 530 12.51 -19.75 -35.35
CA ARG A 530 11.85 -19.34 -34.11
C ARG A 530 12.77 -18.54 -33.19
N LYS A 531 14.03 -18.95 -33.03
CA LYS A 531 15.03 -18.18 -32.28
C LYS A 531 15.24 -16.79 -32.84
N LYS A 532 15.26 -16.65 -34.17
CA LYS A 532 15.37 -15.35 -34.82
C LYS A 532 14.21 -14.42 -34.47
N VAL A 533 12.99 -14.95 -34.45
CA VAL A 533 11.79 -14.20 -34.01
C VAL A 533 11.87 -13.82 -32.52
N GLU A 534 12.36 -14.72 -31.66
CA GLU A 534 12.53 -14.44 -30.22
C GLU A 534 13.61 -13.37 -29.96
N GLU A 535 14.72 -13.40 -30.69
CA GLU A 535 15.79 -12.39 -30.62
C GLU A 535 15.29 -11.03 -31.12
N GLU A 536 14.53 -11.00 -32.22
CA GLU A 536 13.86 -9.79 -32.72
C GLU A 536 12.86 -9.24 -31.70
N GLN A 537 12.05 -10.09 -31.08
CA GLN A 537 11.08 -9.68 -30.06
C GLN A 537 11.78 -9.11 -28.81
N LYS A 538 12.88 -9.74 -28.36
CA LYS A 538 13.66 -9.27 -27.22
C LYS A 538 14.31 -7.92 -27.50
N PHE A 539 14.88 -7.74 -28.69
CA PHE A 539 15.44 -6.47 -29.12
C PHE A 539 14.38 -5.34 -29.11
N LEU A 540 13.18 -5.61 -29.62
CA LEU A 540 12.07 -4.65 -29.61
C LEU A 540 11.63 -4.29 -28.18
N LEU A 541 11.60 -5.27 -27.27
CA LEU A 541 11.26 -5.04 -25.86
C LEU A 541 12.33 -4.18 -25.16
N ASP A 542 13.62 -4.44 -25.42
CA ASP A 542 14.71 -3.67 -24.83
C ASP A 542 14.73 -2.22 -25.34
N GLU A 543 14.49 -2.03 -26.63
CA GLU A 543 14.37 -0.69 -27.24
C GLU A 543 13.13 0.07 -26.71
N LEU A 544 11.99 -0.61 -26.56
CA LEU A 544 10.79 -0.01 -25.98
C LEU A 544 11.03 0.39 -24.51
N ASN A 545 11.64 -0.48 -23.72
CA ASN A 545 12.01 -0.17 -22.34
C ASN A 545 12.94 1.03 -22.24
N HIS A 546 13.91 1.14 -23.14
CA HIS A 546 14.81 2.30 -23.21
C HIS A 546 14.04 3.59 -23.52
N ARG A 547 13.07 3.55 -24.45
CA ARG A 547 12.22 4.70 -24.82
C ARG A 547 11.29 5.15 -23.70
N VAL A 548 10.69 4.21 -22.97
CA VAL A 548 9.84 4.51 -21.80
C VAL A 548 10.65 5.25 -20.74
N LYS A 549 11.88 4.78 -20.45
CA LYS A 549 12.77 5.43 -19.49
C LYS A 549 13.12 6.87 -19.91
N ASN A 550 13.42 7.11 -21.19
CA ASN A 550 13.73 8.45 -21.69
C ASN A 550 12.54 9.42 -21.59
N THR A 551 11.33 8.93 -21.87
CA THR A 551 10.11 9.75 -21.77
C THR A 551 9.82 10.12 -20.31
N LEU A 552 9.94 9.18 -19.39
CA LEU A 552 9.76 9.42 -17.95
C LEU A 552 10.75 10.44 -17.40
N ALA A 553 12.03 10.37 -17.81
CA ALA A 553 13.04 11.35 -17.44
C ALA A 553 12.67 12.77 -17.91
N THR A 554 12.09 12.89 -19.11
CA THR A 554 11.62 14.16 -19.67
C THR A 554 10.46 14.74 -18.84
N VAL A 555 9.47 13.92 -18.48
CA VAL A 555 8.34 14.32 -17.63
C VAL A 555 8.82 14.79 -16.24
N GLN A 556 9.77 14.06 -15.64
CA GLN A 556 10.36 14.43 -14.35
C GLN A 556 11.07 15.80 -14.42
N SER A 557 11.81 16.06 -15.49
CA SER A 557 12.47 17.36 -15.71
C SER A 557 11.45 18.50 -15.79
N ILE A 558 10.35 18.31 -16.54
CA ILE A 558 9.26 19.29 -16.67
C ILE A 558 8.63 19.59 -15.31
N ALA A 559 8.36 18.58 -14.49
CA ALA A 559 7.77 18.74 -13.16
C ALA A 559 8.69 19.54 -12.23
N ALA A 560 9.96 19.13 -12.11
CA ALA A 560 10.94 19.77 -11.25
C ALA A 560 11.20 21.24 -11.65
N GLN A 561 11.23 21.53 -12.94
CA GLN A 561 11.48 22.88 -13.44
C GLN A 561 10.23 23.78 -13.35
N THR A 562 9.03 23.24 -13.54
CA THR A 562 7.76 23.98 -13.37
C THR A 562 7.59 24.43 -11.92
N LEU A 563 7.86 23.54 -10.95
CA LEU A 563 7.76 23.83 -9.51
C LEU A 563 8.67 25.00 -9.08
N ARG A 564 9.88 25.10 -9.65
CA ARG A 564 10.82 26.21 -9.38
C ARG A 564 10.35 27.56 -9.88
N SER A 565 9.47 27.60 -10.89
CA SER A 565 9.02 28.83 -11.55
C SER A 565 7.63 29.30 -11.14
N SER A 566 6.81 28.40 -10.60
CA SER A 566 5.43 28.68 -10.19
C SER A 566 5.11 27.86 -8.94
N PRO A 567 5.48 28.36 -7.73
CA PRO A 567 5.34 27.59 -6.49
C PRO A 567 3.90 27.54 -5.97
N GLU A 568 3.01 28.41 -6.47
CA GLU A 568 1.59 28.38 -6.11
C GLU A 568 0.91 27.16 -6.75
N PRO A 569 0.15 26.33 -5.99
CA PRO A 569 -0.42 25.08 -6.49
C PRO A 569 -1.31 25.23 -7.73
N ALA A 570 -2.13 26.29 -7.79
CA ALA A 570 -3.02 26.53 -8.93
C ALA A 570 -2.24 26.93 -10.20
N ALA A 571 -1.23 27.79 -10.06
CA ALA A 571 -0.36 28.20 -11.15
C ALA A 571 0.53 27.04 -11.64
N PHE A 572 1.04 26.23 -10.72
CA PHE A 572 1.79 25.00 -11.03
C PHE A 572 0.95 24.05 -11.86
N ARG A 573 -0.25 23.69 -11.39
CA ARG A 573 -1.14 22.74 -12.07
C ARG A 573 -1.42 23.17 -13.50
N LYS A 574 -1.84 24.42 -13.70
CA LYS A 574 -2.16 24.96 -15.02
C LYS A 574 -0.95 24.97 -15.96
N ALA A 575 0.23 25.33 -15.46
CA ALA A 575 1.46 25.35 -16.26
C ALA A 575 2.00 23.95 -16.57
N PHE A 576 1.88 23.01 -15.62
CA PHE A 576 2.33 21.63 -15.78
C PHE A 576 1.43 20.84 -16.74
N GLU A 577 0.10 20.97 -16.61
CA GLU A 577 -0.87 20.34 -17.53
C GLU A 577 -0.66 20.82 -18.97
N ALA A 578 -0.48 22.13 -19.19
CA ALA A 578 -0.22 22.68 -20.53
C ALA A 578 1.04 22.08 -21.18
N ARG A 579 2.12 21.94 -20.41
CA ARG A 579 3.39 21.36 -20.88
C ARG A 579 3.29 19.86 -21.16
N LEU A 580 2.49 19.13 -20.39
CA LEU A 580 2.26 17.71 -20.63
C LEU A 580 1.49 17.48 -21.94
N ILE A 581 0.53 18.36 -22.23
CA ILE A 581 -0.23 18.34 -23.51
C ILE A 581 0.71 18.62 -24.69
N ALA A 582 1.60 19.62 -24.58
CA ALA A 582 2.60 19.92 -25.62
C ALA A 582 3.55 18.73 -25.87
N LEU A 583 4.05 18.11 -24.79
CA LEU A 583 4.88 16.90 -24.89
C LEU A 583 4.12 15.76 -25.58
N SER A 584 2.85 15.54 -25.23
CA SER A 584 2.00 14.52 -25.83
C SER A 584 1.80 14.76 -27.33
N ALA A 585 1.59 16.01 -27.75
CA ALA A 585 1.40 16.36 -29.16
C ALA A 585 2.66 16.08 -30.00
N ALA A 586 3.84 16.42 -29.48
CA ALA A 586 5.11 16.07 -30.13
C ALA A 586 5.32 14.54 -30.19
N HIS A 587 4.88 13.82 -29.17
CA HIS A 587 4.94 12.35 -29.10
C HIS A 587 4.04 11.68 -30.16
N ASP A 588 2.85 12.21 -30.37
CA ASP A 588 1.90 11.69 -31.37
C ASP A 588 2.45 11.84 -32.80
N LEU A 589 3.09 12.97 -33.11
CA LEU A 589 3.73 13.19 -34.41
C LEU A 589 4.91 12.24 -34.63
N LEU A 590 5.75 12.05 -33.60
CA LEU A 590 6.87 11.11 -33.66
C LEU A 590 6.41 9.65 -33.80
N SER A 591 5.30 9.29 -33.16
CA SER A 591 4.74 7.94 -33.22
C SER A 591 4.30 7.56 -34.64
N ARG A 592 3.74 8.50 -35.40
CA ARG A 592 3.28 8.29 -36.78
C ARG A 592 4.43 8.00 -37.75
N GLU A 593 5.58 8.61 -37.55
CA GLU A 593 6.77 8.50 -38.41
C GLU A 593 7.81 7.50 -37.86
N ASN A 594 7.35 6.49 -37.11
CA ASN A 594 8.20 5.47 -36.49
C ASN A 594 9.41 6.05 -35.72
N TRP A 595 9.21 7.22 -35.09
CA TRP A 595 10.20 7.91 -34.27
C TRP A 595 11.46 8.38 -35.03
N ARG A 596 11.39 8.44 -36.36
CA ARG A 596 12.51 8.93 -37.18
C ARG A 596 12.66 10.44 -37.09
N GLY A 597 11.55 11.15 -36.93
CA GLY A 597 11.52 12.61 -36.91
C GLY A 597 10.17 13.18 -37.30
N VAL A 598 10.11 14.49 -37.44
CA VAL A 598 8.93 15.23 -37.90
C VAL A 598 9.36 16.35 -38.83
N MET A 599 8.49 16.80 -39.72
CA MET A 599 8.73 18.05 -40.44
C MET A 599 8.57 19.23 -39.48
N LEU A 600 9.51 20.18 -39.52
CA LEU A 600 9.46 21.40 -38.71
C LEU A 600 8.17 22.19 -38.96
N HIS A 601 7.69 22.19 -40.19
CA HIS A 601 6.45 22.84 -40.56
C HIS A 601 5.26 22.27 -39.75
N ASP A 602 5.07 20.96 -39.76
CA ASP A 602 3.98 20.29 -39.04
C ASP A 602 4.06 20.55 -37.52
N LEU A 603 5.28 20.60 -36.98
CA LEU A 603 5.54 20.93 -35.59
C LEU A 603 5.08 22.36 -35.25
N VAL A 604 5.48 23.34 -36.05
CA VAL A 604 5.15 24.76 -35.85
C VAL A 604 3.65 24.99 -36.02
N GLU A 605 3.04 24.43 -37.07
CA GLU A 605 1.60 24.54 -37.30
C GLU A 605 0.80 23.97 -36.13
N ARG A 606 1.21 22.81 -35.61
CA ARG A 606 0.52 22.16 -34.50
C ARG A 606 0.54 23.01 -33.23
N GLU A 607 1.68 23.60 -32.90
CA GLU A 607 1.82 24.44 -31.70
C GLU A 607 1.12 25.80 -31.83
N LEU A 608 1.03 26.34 -33.05
CA LEU A 608 0.40 27.63 -33.32
C LEU A 608 -1.11 27.55 -33.65
N ALA A 609 -1.62 26.36 -33.96
CA ALA A 609 -3.03 26.16 -34.28
C ALA A 609 -4.01 26.77 -33.25
N PRO A 610 -3.79 26.67 -31.92
CA PRO A 610 -4.67 27.27 -30.92
C PRO A 610 -4.63 28.81 -30.89
N TYR A 611 -3.66 29.44 -31.55
CA TYR A 611 -3.34 30.86 -31.41
C TYR A 611 -3.59 31.68 -32.68
N GLY A 612 -4.35 31.13 -33.63
CA GLY A 612 -4.82 31.89 -34.80
C GLY A 612 -4.02 31.68 -36.08
N LEU A 613 -3.43 30.49 -36.29
CA LEU A 613 -2.80 30.10 -37.56
C LEU A 613 -3.73 30.27 -38.80
N GLY A 614 -5.05 30.32 -38.59
CA GLY A 614 -6.07 30.60 -39.62
C GLY A 614 -6.32 32.09 -39.91
N GLU A 615 -5.66 33.02 -39.22
CA GLU A 615 -5.76 34.47 -39.42
C GLU A 615 -4.40 35.01 -39.93
N PRO A 616 -4.15 35.05 -41.26
CA PRO A 616 -2.84 35.41 -41.83
C PRO A 616 -2.36 36.82 -41.44
N GLU A 617 -3.29 37.70 -41.04
CA GLU A 617 -2.97 39.03 -40.56
C GLU A 617 -2.36 39.05 -39.15
N ARG A 618 -2.54 37.97 -38.37
CA ARG A 618 -2.07 37.86 -36.97
C ARG A 618 -0.93 36.88 -36.80
N VAL A 619 -0.96 35.73 -37.48
CA VAL A 619 0.12 34.74 -37.41
C VAL A 619 0.58 34.38 -38.82
N ARG A 620 1.84 34.66 -39.12
CA ARG A 620 2.48 34.31 -40.39
C ARG A 620 3.57 33.28 -40.16
N VAL A 621 3.53 32.20 -40.92
CA VAL A 621 4.49 31.09 -40.85
C VAL A 621 5.09 30.89 -42.23
N THR A 622 6.40 31.05 -42.37
CA THR A 622 7.10 30.88 -43.65
C THR A 622 8.45 30.22 -43.46
N GLY A 623 8.69 29.08 -44.09
CA GLY A 623 10.01 28.47 -44.08
C GLY A 623 10.10 27.29 -45.01
N GLU A 624 11.31 26.79 -45.22
CA GLU A 624 11.55 25.65 -46.10
C GLU A 624 11.18 24.31 -45.43
N ARG A 625 11.13 23.22 -46.21
CA ARG A 625 10.85 21.89 -45.66
C ARG A 625 12.10 21.32 -44.98
N VAL A 626 12.14 21.38 -43.66
CA VAL A 626 13.22 20.82 -42.84
C VAL A 626 12.72 19.60 -42.07
N TRP A 627 13.39 18.46 -42.26
CA TRP A 627 13.15 17.26 -41.44
C TRP A 627 13.94 17.34 -40.14
N LEU A 628 13.25 17.19 -39.01
CA LEU A 628 13.85 17.22 -37.69
C LEU A 628 13.95 15.81 -37.13
N PRO A 629 15.15 15.32 -36.77
CA PRO A 629 15.31 14.12 -35.97
C PRO A 629 14.53 14.21 -34.65
N ALA A 630 14.09 13.07 -34.13
CA ALA A 630 13.30 12.98 -32.88
C ALA A 630 13.92 13.73 -31.70
N ARG A 631 15.26 13.66 -31.55
CA ARG A 631 16.00 14.33 -30.47
C ARG A 631 15.87 15.87 -30.51
N ILE A 632 15.70 16.46 -31.70
CA ILE A 632 15.53 17.90 -31.90
C ILE A 632 14.05 18.30 -31.79
N SER A 633 13.16 17.38 -32.18
CA SER A 633 11.72 17.63 -32.32
C SER A 633 11.06 18.04 -31.00
N VAL A 634 11.31 17.30 -29.91
CA VAL A 634 10.66 17.54 -28.61
C VAL A 634 11.12 18.86 -27.95
N PRO A 635 12.43 19.15 -27.81
CA PRO A 635 12.86 20.40 -27.20
C PRO A 635 12.43 21.63 -28.02
N LEU A 636 12.44 21.52 -29.36
CA LEU A 636 12.00 22.60 -30.23
C LEU A 636 10.49 22.83 -30.17
N ALA A 637 9.68 21.77 -30.09
CA ALA A 637 8.23 21.87 -29.89
C ALA A 637 7.91 22.63 -28.61
N MET A 638 8.61 22.27 -27.52
CA MET A 638 8.45 22.94 -26.23
C MET A 638 8.90 24.42 -26.27
N ALA A 639 9.98 24.73 -26.97
CA ALA A 639 10.42 26.11 -27.16
C ALA A 639 9.37 26.95 -27.91
N ILE A 640 8.82 26.42 -29.00
CA ILE A 640 7.75 27.06 -29.78
C ILE A 640 6.48 27.22 -28.93
N HIS A 641 6.11 26.20 -28.15
CA HIS A 641 4.95 26.24 -27.26
C HIS A 641 5.06 27.38 -26.22
N GLU A 642 6.22 27.52 -25.60
CA GLU A 642 6.46 28.58 -24.61
C GLU A 642 6.47 29.97 -25.25
N LEU A 643 7.02 30.11 -26.47
CA LEU A 643 6.95 31.36 -27.25
C LEU A 643 5.50 31.72 -27.58
N ALA A 644 4.72 30.77 -28.09
CA ALA A 644 3.31 30.96 -28.43
C ALA A 644 2.47 31.35 -27.20
N THR A 645 2.69 30.66 -26.08
CA THR A 645 2.00 30.96 -24.82
C THR A 645 2.36 32.36 -24.29
N ASN A 646 3.63 32.76 -24.40
CA ASN A 646 4.07 34.10 -23.99
C ASN A 646 3.49 35.18 -24.89
N ALA A 647 3.47 34.98 -26.21
CA ALA A 647 2.84 35.89 -27.16
C ALA A 647 1.35 36.10 -26.82
N ALA A 648 0.64 35.03 -26.48
CA ALA A 648 -0.79 35.08 -26.15
C ALA A 648 -1.08 35.75 -24.79
N ARG A 649 -0.26 35.52 -23.77
CA ARG A 649 -0.51 36.03 -22.42
C ARG A 649 0.06 37.42 -22.16
N HIS A 650 1.21 37.71 -22.76
CA HIS A 650 2.04 38.86 -22.41
C HIS A 650 2.56 39.64 -23.62
N GLY A 651 2.61 39.02 -24.80
CA GLY A 651 3.20 39.59 -26.01
C GLY A 651 2.16 40.03 -27.05
N ALA A 652 2.53 39.93 -28.33
CA ALA A 652 1.73 40.48 -29.43
C ALA A 652 0.29 39.95 -29.48
N LEU A 653 0.09 38.64 -29.33
CA LEU A 653 -1.22 38.00 -29.48
C LEU A 653 -2.20 38.29 -28.33
N SER A 654 -1.74 38.92 -27.24
CA SER A 654 -2.61 39.44 -26.19
C SER A 654 -3.45 40.66 -26.63
N THR A 655 -3.09 41.28 -27.76
CA THR A 655 -3.78 42.45 -28.32
C THR A 655 -4.42 42.13 -29.68
N SER A 656 -5.43 42.91 -30.06
CA SER A 656 -6.12 42.75 -31.35
C SER A 656 -5.30 43.20 -32.57
N GLN A 657 -4.28 44.04 -32.37
CA GLN A 657 -3.41 44.58 -33.44
C GLN A 657 -2.08 43.84 -33.54
N GLY A 658 -1.77 42.96 -32.59
CA GLY A 658 -0.48 42.29 -32.54
C GLY A 658 -0.34 41.16 -33.54
N ARG A 659 0.89 40.98 -34.02
CA ARG A 659 1.27 40.05 -35.07
C ARG A 659 2.50 39.24 -34.66
N VAL A 660 2.52 37.97 -35.04
CA VAL A 660 3.63 37.04 -34.89
C VAL A 660 4.05 36.54 -36.26
N ASP A 661 5.34 36.67 -36.58
CA ASP A 661 5.96 36.16 -37.81
C ASP A 661 7.02 35.11 -37.41
N VAL A 662 6.84 33.89 -37.89
CA VAL A 662 7.75 32.77 -37.64
C VAL A 662 8.37 32.35 -38.95
N GLN A 663 9.70 32.51 -39.05
CA GLN A 663 10.46 32.21 -40.24
C GLN A 663 11.58 31.23 -39.94
N TRP A 664 11.88 30.34 -40.88
CA TRP A 664 13.08 29.51 -40.75
C TRP A 664 13.70 29.14 -42.09
N GLY A 665 14.99 28.84 -42.02
CA GLY A 665 15.77 28.28 -43.12
C GLY A 665 17.00 27.55 -42.57
N SER A 666 17.56 26.68 -43.39
CA SER A 666 18.78 25.95 -43.14
C SER A 666 19.86 26.42 -44.10
N HIS A 667 21.08 26.50 -43.60
CA HIS A 667 22.23 26.91 -44.39
C HIS A 667 23.45 26.08 -44.03
N ALA A 668 24.32 25.84 -45.00
CA ALA A 668 25.55 25.12 -44.80
C ALA A 668 26.59 26.01 -44.10
N THR A 669 27.26 25.46 -43.09
CA THR A 669 28.39 26.07 -42.38
C THR A 669 29.59 25.11 -42.41
N ALA A 670 30.77 25.58 -42.01
CA ALA A 670 31.97 24.73 -41.91
C ALA A 670 31.81 23.51 -40.98
N GLY A 671 30.83 23.54 -40.06
CA GLY A 671 30.53 22.47 -39.10
C GLY A 671 29.32 21.61 -39.43
N GLY A 672 28.65 21.82 -40.58
CA GLY A 672 27.44 21.09 -40.98
C GLY A 672 26.28 22.01 -41.37
N ILE A 673 25.07 21.43 -41.51
CA ILE A 673 23.85 22.19 -41.80
C ILE A 673 23.33 22.80 -40.50
N VAL A 674 23.02 24.09 -40.49
CA VAL A 674 22.44 24.78 -39.33
C VAL A 674 21.05 25.27 -39.68
N LEU A 675 20.06 24.93 -38.86
CA LEU A 675 18.73 25.50 -38.88
C LEU A 675 18.75 26.83 -38.13
N SER A 676 18.21 27.88 -38.74
CA SER A 676 17.92 29.16 -38.08
C SER A 676 16.41 29.40 -38.12
N LEU A 677 15.80 29.54 -36.96
CA LEU A 677 14.39 29.88 -36.76
C LEU A 677 14.30 31.25 -36.08
N THR A 678 13.57 32.17 -36.69
CA THR A 678 13.32 33.51 -36.18
C THR A 678 11.84 33.66 -35.84
N TRP A 679 11.55 34.04 -34.60
CA TRP A 679 10.25 34.40 -34.09
C TRP A 679 10.20 35.91 -33.86
N ARG A 680 9.25 36.61 -34.46
CA ARG A 680 9.12 38.07 -34.35
C ARG A 680 7.71 38.48 -33.96
N GLU A 681 7.61 39.26 -32.89
CA GLU A 681 6.36 39.82 -32.38
C GLU A 681 6.32 41.33 -32.59
N ARG A 682 5.18 41.86 -33.07
CA ARG A 682 4.96 43.30 -33.30
C ARG A 682 3.56 43.71 -32.89
N GLY A 683 3.37 44.99 -32.57
CA GLY A 683 2.05 45.55 -32.25
C GLY A 683 1.46 45.07 -30.91
N GLY A 684 2.30 44.47 -30.05
CA GLY A 684 1.95 44.09 -28.68
C GLY A 684 2.25 45.19 -27.66
N PRO A 685 2.04 44.91 -26.36
CA PRO A 685 2.42 45.81 -25.28
C PRO A 685 3.94 46.08 -25.27
N PRO A 686 4.41 47.24 -24.74
CA PRO A 686 5.85 47.53 -24.66
C PRO A 686 6.59 46.46 -23.87
N VAL A 687 7.64 45.90 -24.46
CA VAL A 687 8.42 44.81 -23.86
C VAL A 687 9.73 45.36 -23.29
N ALA A 688 10.15 44.85 -22.14
CA ALA A 688 11.44 45.15 -21.53
C ALA A 688 12.11 43.86 -21.04
N PRO A 689 13.47 43.81 -20.95
CA PRO A 689 14.18 42.64 -20.43
C PRO A 689 13.68 42.24 -19.03
N PRO A 690 13.30 40.97 -18.80
CA PRO A 690 12.69 40.56 -17.54
C PRO A 690 13.73 40.58 -16.39
N LYS A 691 13.38 41.19 -15.25
CA LYS A 691 14.22 41.21 -14.03
C LYS A 691 14.50 39.81 -13.45
N ARG A 692 13.67 38.82 -13.79
CA ARG A 692 13.85 37.40 -13.44
C ARG A 692 13.62 36.56 -14.69
N LYS A 693 14.60 35.75 -15.11
CA LYS A 693 14.43 34.82 -16.23
C LYS A 693 13.42 33.74 -15.86
N GLY A 694 12.28 33.70 -16.54
CA GLY A 694 11.22 32.70 -16.36
C GLY A 694 11.59 31.33 -16.92
N PHE A 695 10.64 30.39 -16.86
CA PHE A 695 10.82 29.02 -17.38
C PHE A 695 11.14 29.00 -18.89
N GLY A 696 10.32 29.68 -19.72
CA GLY A 696 10.49 29.71 -21.17
C GLY A 696 11.85 30.26 -21.59
N THR A 697 12.26 31.40 -21.04
CA THR A 697 13.59 32.00 -21.28
C THR A 697 14.74 31.04 -20.91
N ARG A 698 14.66 30.33 -19.77
CA ARG A 698 15.72 29.38 -19.36
C ARG A 698 15.73 28.12 -20.22
N MET A 699 14.58 27.62 -20.66
CA MET A 699 14.50 26.47 -21.55
C MET A 699 15.07 26.80 -22.92
N ILE A 700 14.71 27.96 -23.46
CA ILE A 700 15.17 28.43 -24.76
C ILE A 700 16.69 28.70 -24.72
N GLU A 701 17.20 29.39 -23.69
CA GLU A 701 18.65 29.69 -23.60
C GLU A 701 19.53 28.51 -23.14
N ARG A 702 19.06 27.68 -22.18
CA ARG A 702 19.88 26.59 -21.61
C ARG A 702 19.51 25.22 -22.16
N GLY A 703 18.22 24.92 -22.30
CA GLY A 703 17.77 23.61 -22.79
C GLY A 703 18.24 23.35 -24.22
N LEU A 704 18.04 24.32 -25.13
CA LEU A 704 18.51 24.19 -26.52
C LEU A 704 20.04 24.15 -26.62
N LYS A 705 20.75 24.83 -25.71
CA LYS A 705 22.22 24.87 -25.69
C LYS A 705 22.86 23.59 -25.18
N TYR A 706 22.35 23.02 -24.09
CA TYR A 706 22.90 21.79 -23.51
C TYR A 706 22.43 20.54 -24.24
N ASP A 707 21.16 20.47 -24.67
CA ASP A 707 20.59 19.25 -25.23
C ASP A 707 20.80 19.15 -26.75
N LEU A 708 20.84 20.29 -27.46
CA LEU A 708 20.93 20.32 -28.94
C LEU A 708 22.21 20.96 -29.48
N HIS A 709 23.12 21.42 -28.61
CA HIS A 709 24.27 22.25 -29.01
C HIS A 709 23.88 23.46 -29.86
N GLY A 710 22.66 23.97 -29.67
CA GLY A 710 22.16 25.16 -30.33
C GLY A 710 22.49 26.44 -29.57
N ASP A 711 22.06 27.57 -30.11
CA ASP A 711 22.07 28.85 -29.43
C ASP A 711 20.72 29.55 -29.61
N ALA A 712 20.38 30.42 -28.67
CA ALA A 712 19.16 31.19 -28.73
C ALA A 712 19.41 32.63 -28.27
N GLU A 713 19.17 33.58 -29.17
CA GLU A 713 19.30 35.01 -28.92
C GLU A 713 17.91 35.62 -28.73
N LEU A 714 17.77 36.43 -27.68
CA LEU A 714 16.51 37.07 -27.29
C LEU A 714 16.71 38.59 -27.30
N ASP A 715 15.97 39.28 -28.15
CA ASP A 715 15.99 40.73 -28.27
C ASP A 715 14.63 41.32 -27.83
N PHE A 716 14.71 42.28 -26.91
CA PHE A 716 13.57 42.92 -26.27
C PHE A 716 13.55 44.41 -26.65
N ASP A 717 12.86 44.74 -27.72
CA ASP A 717 12.65 46.12 -28.18
C ASP A 717 11.31 46.65 -27.63
N PRO A 718 11.21 47.94 -27.25
CA PRO A 718 9.93 48.52 -26.81
C PRO A 718 8.77 48.39 -27.81
N GLN A 719 9.07 48.19 -29.11
CA GLN A 719 8.08 48.01 -30.17
C GLN A 719 7.79 46.53 -30.49
N GLY A 720 8.52 45.58 -29.90
CA GLY A 720 8.34 44.15 -30.18
C GLY A 720 9.41 43.23 -29.63
N PHE A 721 9.17 41.92 -29.74
CA PHE A 721 10.07 40.89 -29.24
C PHE A 721 10.61 40.07 -30.42
N CYS A 722 11.91 39.76 -30.43
CA CYS A 722 12.51 38.89 -31.43
C CYS A 722 13.32 37.78 -30.76
N CYS A 723 13.11 36.53 -31.19
CA CYS A 723 13.89 35.38 -30.76
C CYS A 723 14.48 34.68 -31.98
N THR A 724 15.79 34.47 -31.98
CA THR A 724 16.48 33.71 -33.03
C THR A 724 17.06 32.45 -32.40
N ILE A 725 16.64 31.29 -32.89
CA ILE A 725 17.10 29.97 -32.46
C ILE A 725 17.94 29.37 -33.58
N THR A 726 19.17 28.97 -33.26
CA THR A 726 20.08 28.30 -34.20
C THR A 726 20.43 26.90 -33.69
N ILE A 727 20.21 25.87 -34.51
CA ILE A 727 20.41 24.47 -34.13
C ILE A 727 21.22 23.75 -35.21
N PRO A 728 22.34 23.08 -34.88
CA PRO A 728 23.04 22.22 -35.82
C PRO A 728 22.19 20.98 -36.16
N LEU A 729 21.88 20.80 -37.43
CA LEU A 729 21.24 19.60 -37.94
C LEU A 729 22.32 18.54 -38.24
N PRO A 730 22.09 17.27 -37.87
CA PRO A 730 22.99 16.20 -38.29
C PRO A 730 22.98 16.09 -39.82
N THR A 731 24.15 15.89 -40.41
CA THR A 731 24.27 15.55 -41.83
C THR A 731 23.41 14.31 -42.10
N GLN A 732 22.32 14.47 -42.84
CA GLN A 732 21.44 13.35 -43.19
C GLN A 732 22.24 12.34 -44.03
N GLN A 733 22.35 11.10 -43.55
CA GLN A 733 22.41 9.97 -44.46
C GLN A 733 21.09 9.97 -45.23
N ALA A 734 21.15 10.21 -46.53
CA ALA A 734 20.00 10.09 -47.42
C ALA A 734 19.38 8.71 -47.24
N VAL A 735 18.16 8.67 -46.70
CA VAL A 735 17.29 7.49 -46.79
C VAL A 735 16.54 7.67 -48.10
N ALA A 736 16.76 6.72 -49.02
CA ALA A 736 16.06 6.61 -50.30
C ALA A 736 14.57 6.32 -50.13
#